data_AF-A0A3A5W008-F1
#
_entry.id   AF-A0A3A5W008-F1
#
_cell.length_a   1.000
_cell.length_b   1.000
_cell.length_c   1.000
_cell.angle_alpha   90.00
_cell.angle_beta   90.00
_cell.angle_gamma   90.00
#
_symmetry.space_group_name_H-M   'P 1'
#
loop_
_entity.id
_entity.type
_entity.pdbx_description
1 polymer ?
#
loop_
_entity_poly.entity_id
_entity_poly.type
_entity_poly.pdbx_seq_one_letter_code
_entity_poly.pdbx_strand_id
1 'polypeptide(L)'
;MTEGKAGTLLAEHNPLLGLDVARLEKEMESYHTWLDEHADDAYRIAEQARSLGYDPRDYVEIPRASDLAGRTEKLLVEHLEGYEVADDIRDLLQEHDRETTSIMIAQSVSRGFREQGYDLEKSIDVGLRVGLAVLTEAVLVAPLEGISEVRLLNNIDGSQFVSVHFAGPIRAAGGTAQALAVLIADMIRRELNVGHYQPTDPEVERVKEEFGLYRGNLQYRPPPHEIDEIVRACPVMINGESTERIECAGYGNVRNIDEARIRGGVLLVIGEGMCLKAPKIQKHTERLQVPGWDFITKFALRGKESDDASSTAFKSKQVEPITKFMKDIIAGRPVFGGPLQAGGFRLRYGRARPSGLAAASCNTASMLALDDFITIGTQMKIERPGKACAITPCDEAEGPWVILDDGHFIRVDDPASYAKLRTRVKQVWDNGELVIGYGEFMENNKRLVPAGYSVDWWASDVLENLDTEAEVKAFTDLLGQPRSSWPTGAPGLRPEEADDSNEQFLVRCEWHQQLRTIKMDWSTAQTVAKKYATSLTSPHNPWFRDLPIEWVPPLLELLESATLEQGEVTPLDDGIQVEPRACARQMRLSGAVKGWQASALDELAPEVLPDFNAVDIPGTQLLPLPPIFSASFPEGWSLVQHGFPKAAMMLLGLPHVHDGDDLVVLSGWEALLEAFGFGAEGEQPLRKKDAMKVVNDRITTLREAKELLDEERERLSILEKERATIRIASETGARQRGLGITETDQVGRDAAASVVDEGPRDPQGYLAAQRMEDELAVDGILPLVRTLSDFRWEHSAPVRVGCRMGRPEKAAARVMNPMTHSLFPIELNGGNQRLLNNALDKGTIRVQVGRRVCSVCEKESPFIRCHHRAVDEFGEGKAGEACEGRTVPKAAHSKARRRGEVQSIRMAEMVEDARIRLGIDRLPNQVKCMKKLNSKEQTPEPIEKGILRAKHQLPVFRDGTVRYDMSDVPVTHFRP
;
A
#
# COMPACT_ATOMS: atom_id res chain seq x y z
N MET A 1 27.48 16.39 40.74
CA MET A 1 26.34 17.26 41.05
C MET A 1 25.62 17.57 39.75
N THR A 2 24.67 16.70 39.39
CA THR A 2 23.73 16.86 38.27
C THR A 2 22.50 16.05 38.64
N GLU A 3 21.78 16.54 39.63
CA GLU A 3 20.36 16.25 39.79
C GLU A 3 19.61 17.21 38.86
N GLY A 4 18.70 16.70 38.04
CA GLY A 4 17.84 17.54 37.21
C GLY A 4 17.57 16.96 35.83
N LYS A 5 16.80 15.87 35.78
CA LYS A 5 15.78 15.54 34.77
C LYS A 5 15.25 14.15 35.11
N ALA A 6 14.33 14.09 36.08
CA ALA A 6 13.41 12.97 36.18
C ALA A 6 12.59 12.97 34.88
N GLY A 7 12.96 12.09 33.95
CA GLY A 7 12.13 11.80 32.80
C GLY A 7 10.82 11.21 33.31
N THR A 8 9.71 11.80 32.90
CA THR A 8 8.40 11.16 32.92
C THR A 8 8.56 9.82 32.22
N LEU A 9 8.59 8.73 32.99
CA LEU A 9 8.39 7.39 32.47
C LEU A 9 7.01 7.43 31.79
N LEU A 10 6.99 7.37 30.46
CA LEU A 10 5.76 7.09 29.71
C LEU A 10 5.19 5.81 30.33
N ALA A 11 4.06 5.93 31.03
CA ALA A 11 3.36 4.79 31.59
C ALA A 11 3.13 3.76 30.48
N GLU A 12 3.32 2.46 30.79
CA GLU A 12 3.09 1.39 29.84
C GLU A 12 1.62 1.45 29.37
N HIS A 13 1.40 1.85 28.12
CA HIS A 13 0.07 1.94 27.52
C HIS A 13 -0.60 0.55 27.60
N ASN A 14 -1.64 0.42 28.42
CA ASN A 14 -2.43 -0.81 28.50
C ASN A 14 -3.54 -0.78 27.44
N PRO A 15 -3.44 -1.58 26.35
CA PRO A 15 -4.43 -1.56 25.26
C PRO A 15 -5.77 -2.21 25.64
N LEU A 16 -5.87 -2.83 26.83
CA LEU A 16 -7.06 -3.53 27.29
C LEU A 16 -7.98 -2.65 28.16
N LEU A 17 -7.60 -1.40 28.41
CA LEU A 17 -8.41 -0.47 29.21
C LEU A 17 -9.78 -0.22 28.56
N GLY A 18 -10.82 -0.20 29.39
CA GLY A 18 -12.20 0.01 28.97
C GLY A 18 -12.86 -1.20 28.31
N LEU A 19 -12.17 -2.35 28.23
CA LEU A 19 -12.71 -3.58 27.66
C LEU A 19 -13.17 -4.55 28.75
N ASP A 20 -14.39 -5.07 28.61
CA ASP A 20 -14.87 -6.21 29.38
C ASP A 20 -14.32 -7.51 28.75
N VAL A 21 -13.05 -7.80 29.06
CA VAL A 21 -12.31 -8.93 28.48
C VAL A 21 -13.05 -10.26 28.72
N ALA A 22 -13.54 -10.48 29.94
CA ALA A 22 -14.23 -11.72 30.29
C ALA A 22 -15.52 -11.92 29.48
N ARG A 23 -16.32 -10.86 29.28
CA ARG A 23 -17.50 -10.92 28.40
C ARG A 23 -17.09 -11.15 26.94
N LEU A 24 -16.12 -10.40 26.43
CA LEU A 24 -15.68 -10.48 25.03
C LEU A 24 -15.09 -11.84 24.68
N GLU A 25 -14.28 -12.42 25.57
CA GLU A 25 -13.74 -13.78 25.40
C GLU A 25 -14.87 -14.81 25.34
N LYS A 26 -15.85 -14.73 26.24
CA LYS A 26 -17.02 -15.63 26.23
C LYS A 26 -17.88 -15.47 24.97
N GLU A 27 -18.09 -14.25 24.51
CA GLU A 27 -18.80 -13.96 23.25
C GLU A 27 -18.04 -14.53 22.05
N MET A 28 -16.72 -14.38 22.02
CA MET A 28 -15.84 -14.94 20.98
C MET A 28 -15.88 -16.47 20.97
N GLU A 29 -15.80 -17.12 22.13
CA GLU A 29 -15.93 -18.58 22.25
C GLU A 29 -17.29 -19.08 21.75
N SER A 30 -18.36 -18.38 22.13
CA SER A 30 -19.73 -18.71 21.68
C SER A 30 -19.85 -18.57 20.16
N TYR A 31 -19.25 -17.52 19.59
CA TYR A 31 -19.22 -17.30 18.15
C TYR A 31 -18.38 -18.35 17.41
N HIS A 32 -17.21 -18.73 17.92
CA HIS A 32 -16.40 -19.81 17.35
C HIS A 32 -17.13 -21.14 17.37
N THR A 33 -17.77 -21.48 18.49
CA THR A 33 -18.59 -22.70 18.60
C THR A 33 -19.71 -22.69 17.58
N TRP A 34 -20.40 -21.57 17.42
CA TRP A 34 -21.45 -21.41 16.41
C TRP A 34 -20.92 -21.62 14.99
N LEU A 35 -19.77 -21.03 14.64
CA LEU A 35 -19.12 -21.25 13.34
C LEU A 35 -18.72 -22.71 13.11
N ASP A 36 -18.16 -23.36 14.14
CA ASP A 36 -17.71 -24.75 14.09
C ASP A 36 -18.88 -25.72 13.87
N GLU A 37 -19.99 -25.55 14.60
CA GLU A 37 -21.20 -26.36 14.44
C GLU A 37 -21.79 -26.24 13.02
N HIS A 38 -21.86 -25.02 12.48
CA HIS A 38 -22.38 -24.79 11.13
C HIS A 38 -21.43 -25.31 10.05
N ALA A 39 -20.12 -25.25 10.28
CA ALA A 39 -19.13 -25.87 9.42
C ALA A 39 -19.27 -27.40 9.45
N ASP A 40 -19.44 -28.02 10.62
CA ASP A 40 -19.64 -29.46 10.76
C ASP A 40 -20.91 -29.94 10.06
N ASP A 41 -21.99 -29.16 10.12
CA ASP A 41 -23.20 -29.44 9.37
C ASP A 41 -22.96 -29.44 7.85
N ALA A 42 -22.19 -28.48 7.35
CA ALA A 42 -21.81 -28.43 5.93
C ALA A 42 -20.93 -29.64 5.54
N TYR A 43 -19.95 -30.00 6.37
CA TYR A 43 -19.09 -31.16 6.14
C TYR A 43 -19.87 -32.47 6.18
N ARG A 44 -20.82 -32.62 7.11
CA ARG A 44 -21.69 -33.79 7.21
C ARG A 44 -22.50 -34.00 5.92
N ILE A 45 -23.08 -32.94 5.37
CA ILE A 45 -23.79 -32.99 4.08
C ILE A 45 -22.81 -33.36 2.95
N ALA A 46 -21.64 -32.74 2.91
CA ALA A 46 -20.64 -32.98 1.88
C ALA A 46 -20.09 -34.42 1.92
N GLU A 47 -19.83 -34.98 3.11
CA GLU A 47 -19.38 -36.36 3.30
C GLU A 47 -20.46 -37.37 2.91
N GLN A 48 -21.72 -37.11 3.28
CA GLN A 48 -22.84 -37.92 2.80
C GLN A 48 -22.89 -37.94 1.27
N ALA A 49 -22.73 -36.78 0.62
CA ALA A 49 -22.70 -36.70 -0.84
C ALA A 49 -21.48 -37.40 -1.47
N ARG A 50 -20.30 -37.26 -0.86
CA ARG A 50 -19.04 -37.86 -1.35
C ARG A 50 -19.03 -39.37 -1.19
N SER A 51 -19.57 -39.91 -0.11
CA SER A 51 -19.65 -41.36 0.14
C SER A 51 -20.50 -42.12 -0.89
N LEU A 52 -21.40 -41.42 -1.62
CA LEU A 52 -22.11 -41.98 -2.77
C LEU A 52 -21.19 -42.30 -3.96
N GLY A 53 -19.92 -41.85 -3.96
CA GLY A 53 -18.90 -42.25 -4.92
C GLY A 53 -19.15 -41.75 -6.36
N TYR A 54 -19.85 -40.64 -6.54
CA TYR A 54 -20.02 -39.98 -7.85
C TYR A 54 -18.83 -39.09 -8.23
N ASP A 55 -17.93 -38.83 -7.29
CA ASP A 55 -16.79 -37.93 -7.40
C ASP A 55 -15.44 -38.68 -7.34
N PRO A 56 -14.30 -38.03 -7.68
CA PRO A 56 -12.99 -38.67 -7.72
C PRO A 56 -12.57 -39.33 -6.40
N ARG A 57 -12.95 -38.72 -5.27
CA ARG A 57 -12.78 -39.21 -3.90
C ARG A 57 -14.13 -39.40 -3.24
N ASP A 58 -14.20 -40.39 -2.36
CA ASP A 58 -15.35 -40.77 -1.54
C ASP A 58 -15.40 -40.05 -0.19
N TYR A 59 -14.47 -39.14 0.06
CA TYR A 59 -14.42 -38.22 1.19
C TYR A 59 -14.25 -36.77 0.70
N VAL A 60 -14.42 -35.80 1.60
CA VAL A 60 -14.21 -34.37 1.30
C VAL A 60 -12.73 -34.04 1.16
N GLU A 61 -12.34 -33.50 0.01
CA GLU A 61 -10.93 -33.24 -0.33
C GLU A 61 -10.35 -31.96 0.30
N ILE A 62 -11.17 -31.14 0.97
CA ILE A 62 -10.73 -29.92 1.65
C ILE A 62 -10.69 -30.20 3.15
N PRO A 63 -9.52 -30.48 3.74
CA PRO A 63 -9.45 -30.83 5.15
C PRO A 63 -9.71 -29.59 6.03
N ARG A 64 -10.38 -29.78 7.18
CA ARG A 64 -10.52 -28.73 8.22
C ARG A 64 -9.21 -28.56 8.97
N ALA A 65 -8.85 -27.37 9.40
CA ALA A 65 -7.74 -27.17 10.35
C ALA A 65 -8.11 -26.04 11.31
N SER A 66 -7.81 -26.21 12.60
CA SER A 66 -8.14 -25.25 13.65
C SER A 66 -7.11 -24.12 13.74
N ASP A 67 -5.85 -24.42 13.47
CA ASP A 67 -4.73 -23.49 13.69
C ASP A 67 -3.62 -23.63 12.62
N LEU A 68 -2.58 -22.79 12.74
CA LEU A 68 -1.43 -22.79 11.84
C LEU A 68 -0.72 -24.15 11.80
N ALA A 69 -0.55 -24.77 12.97
CA ALA A 69 0.07 -26.08 13.13
C ALA A 69 -0.70 -27.15 12.34
N GLY A 70 -2.00 -27.28 12.59
CA GLY A 70 -2.87 -28.20 11.88
C GLY A 70 -2.98 -27.91 10.39
N ARG A 71 -2.98 -26.63 9.97
CA ARG A 71 -2.92 -26.26 8.54
C ARG A 71 -1.63 -26.73 7.90
N THR A 72 -0.50 -26.56 8.57
CA THR A 72 0.83 -26.94 8.05
C THR A 72 0.92 -28.44 7.83
N GLU A 73 0.52 -29.21 8.82
CA GLU A 73 0.50 -30.68 8.74
C GLU A 73 -0.46 -31.15 7.63
N LYS A 74 -1.69 -30.61 7.58
CA LYS A 74 -2.70 -30.97 6.59
C LYS A 74 -2.34 -30.54 5.16
N LEU A 75 -1.61 -29.43 5.01
CA LEU A 75 -1.10 -28.97 3.72
C LEU A 75 -0.02 -29.91 3.17
N LEU A 76 0.81 -30.47 4.05
CA LEU A 76 2.00 -31.25 3.69
C LEU A 76 1.84 -32.76 3.93
N VAL A 77 0.62 -33.27 4.12
CA VAL A 77 0.34 -34.70 4.41
C VAL A 77 1.06 -35.64 3.44
N GLU A 78 1.06 -35.34 2.14
CA GLU A 78 1.71 -36.18 1.13
C GLU A 78 3.25 -36.20 1.26
N HIS A 79 3.85 -35.15 1.83
CA HIS A 79 5.31 -35.03 2.02
C HIS A 79 5.76 -35.54 3.40
N LEU A 80 4.89 -35.42 4.42
CA LEU A 80 5.20 -35.81 5.79
C LEU A 80 5.14 -37.32 6.02
N GLU A 81 4.47 -38.09 5.16
CA GLU A 81 4.37 -39.56 5.26
C GLU A 81 3.96 -40.08 6.65
N GLY A 82 3.12 -39.31 7.35
CA GLY A 82 2.63 -39.62 8.71
C GLY A 82 3.49 -39.09 9.85
N TYR A 83 4.54 -38.30 9.56
CA TYR A 83 5.30 -37.56 10.57
C TYR A 83 4.44 -36.42 11.13
N GLU A 84 4.16 -36.46 12.43
CA GLU A 84 3.38 -35.46 13.15
C GLU A 84 4.25 -34.22 13.43
N VAL A 85 3.77 -33.04 13.04
CA VAL A 85 4.50 -31.77 13.22
C VAL A 85 3.67 -30.72 13.96
N ALA A 86 2.37 -30.92 14.08
CA ALA A 86 1.48 -29.90 14.61
C ALA A 86 1.79 -29.55 16.08
N ASP A 87 2.01 -30.53 16.96
CA ASP A 87 2.26 -30.26 18.37
C ASP A 87 3.61 -29.55 18.59
N ASP A 88 4.68 -29.99 17.92
CA ASP A 88 5.99 -29.32 17.93
C ASP A 88 5.89 -27.85 17.48
N ILE A 89 5.08 -27.56 16.46
CA ILE A 89 4.84 -26.18 16.01
C ILE A 89 4.10 -25.37 17.08
N ARG A 90 3.10 -25.94 17.76
CA ARG A 90 2.35 -25.26 18.83
C ARG A 90 3.26 -24.89 19.99
N ASP A 91 4.08 -25.82 20.43
CA ASP A 91 5.00 -25.62 21.55
C ASP A 91 6.03 -24.51 21.21
N LEU A 92 6.60 -24.55 20.01
CA LEU A 92 7.55 -23.52 19.56
C LEU A 92 6.90 -22.14 19.35
N LEU A 93 5.61 -22.04 19.02
CA LEU A 93 4.91 -20.76 18.84
C LEU A 93 4.53 -20.11 20.17
N GLN A 94 4.51 -20.85 21.29
CA GLN A 94 4.29 -20.27 22.61
C GLN A 94 5.52 -19.51 23.11
N GLU A 95 6.72 -19.94 22.73
CA GLU A 95 7.99 -19.38 23.20
C GLU A 95 8.65 -18.42 22.20
N HIS A 96 8.37 -18.58 20.90
CA HIS A 96 9.05 -17.87 19.83
C HIS A 96 8.09 -17.24 18.82
N ASP A 97 8.58 -16.20 18.14
CA ASP A 97 7.84 -15.60 17.04
C ASP A 97 7.89 -16.50 15.79
N ARG A 98 6.87 -16.35 14.93
CA ARG A 98 6.65 -17.22 13.76
C ARG A 98 7.89 -17.41 12.89
N GLU A 99 8.65 -16.35 12.62
CA GLU A 99 9.85 -16.43 11.79
C GLU A 99 10.94 -17.30 12.43
N THR A 100 11.13 -17.20 13.75
CA THR A 100 12.08 -18.03 14.48
C THR A 100 11.58 -19.47 14.58
N THR A 101 10.30 -19.66 14.92
CA THR A 101 9.64 -20.98 14.95
C THR A 101 9.80 -21.69 13.62
N SER A 102 9.64 -20.99 12.49
CA SER A 102 9.76 -21.58 11.15
C SER A 102 11.14 -22.16 10.84
N ILE A 103 12.20 -21.57 11.37
CA ILE A 103 13.58 -22.03 11.17
C ILE A 103 13.85 -23.23 12.08
N MET A 104 13.46 -23.12 13.36
CA MET A 104 13.66 -24.17 14.35
C MET A 104 12.90 -25.45 14.01
N ILE A 105 11.63 -25.34 13.62
CA ILE A 105 10.84 -26.50 13.21
C ILE A 105 11.40 -27.13 11.94
N ALA A 106 11.88 -26.33 10.99
CA ALA A 106 12.48 -26.84 9.76
C ALA A 106 13.74 -27.68 10.06
N GLN A 107 14.58 -27.22 10.99
CA GLN A 107 15.74 -27.98 11.46
C GLN A 107 15.33 -29.26 12.21
N SER A 108 14.36 -29.15 13.14
CA SER A 108 13.85 -30.27 13.92
C SER A 108 13.29 -31.38 13.03
N VAL A 109 12.38 -31.04 12.10
CA VAL A 109 11.78 -31.98 11.16
C VAL A 109 12.83 -32.60 10.25
N SER A 110 13.77 -31.80 9.72
CA SER A 110 14.86 -32.33 8.90
C SER A 110 15.71 -33.37 9.65
N ARG A 111 16.02 -33.09 10.92
CA ARG A 111 16.76 -34.01 11.80
C ARG A 111 15.93 -35.28 12.09
N GLY A 112 14.65 -35.12 12.42
CA GLY A 112 13.75 -36.23 12.70
C GLY A 112 13.58 -37.18 11.50
N PHE A 113 13.43 -36.64 10.28
CA PHE A 113 13.40 -37.45 9.06
C PHE A 113 14.71 -38.21 8.84
N ARG A 114 15.84 -37.57 9.15
CA ARG A 114 17.15 -38.22 9.04
C ARG A 114 17.30 -39.38 10.04
N GLU A 115 16.81 -39.20 11.25
CA GLU A 115 16.82 -40.23 12.30
C GLU A 115 15.89 -41.41 11.98
N GLN A 116 14.77 -41.17 11.28
CA GLN A 116 13.88 -42.22 10.78
C GLN A 116 14.42 -42.99 9.56
N GLY A 117 15.62 -42.63 9.07
CA GLY A 117 16.31 -43.35 8.00
C GLY A 117 15.99 -42.88 6.59
N TYR A 118 15.34 -41.72 6.42
CA TYR A 118 15.15 -41.11 5.10
C TYR A 118 16.47 -40.57 4.54
N ASP A 119 16.52 -40.43 3.22
CA ASP A 119 17.64 -39.86 2.50
C ASP A 119 17.81 -38.35 2.79
N LEU A 120 19.02 -37.86 2.53
CA LEU A 120 19.38 -36.48 2.89
C LEU A 120 18.60 -35.46 2.06
N GLU A 121 18.35 -35.73 0.77
CA GLU A 121 17.58 -34.85 -0.10
C GLU A 121 16.14 -34.71 0.39
N LYS A 122 15.46 -35.84 0.66
CA LYS A 122 14.10 -35.82 1.21
C LYS A 122 14.00 -35.13 2.57
N SER A 123 14.96 -35.37 3.45
CA SER A 123 14.98 -34.73 4.78
C SER A 123 15.05 -33.20 4.66
N ILE A 124 15.87 -32.68 3.74
CA ILE A 124 15.99 -31.23 3.49
C ILE A 124 14.73 -30.69 2.80
N ASP A 125 14.20 -31.37 1.79
CA ASP A 125 12.99 -30.94 1.06
C ASP A 125 11.79 -30.81 2.01
N VAL A 126 11.53 -31.82 2.84
CA VAL A 126 10.41 -31.81 3.78
C VAL A 126 10.59 -30.70 4.83
N GLY A 127 11.76 -30.59 5.45
CA GLY A 127 12.02 -29.53 6.44
C GLY A 127 11.89 -28.12 5.84
N LEU A 128 12.38 -27.91 4.62
CA LEU A 128 12.24 -26.63 3.93
C LEU A 128 10.76 -26.29 3.63
N ARG A 129 9.98 -27.28 3.19
CA ARG A 129 8.53 -27.10 2.96
C ARG A 129 7.78 -26.80 4.25
N VAL A 130 8.09 -27.48 5.35
CA VAL A 130 7.48 -27.21 6.66
C VAL A 130 7.83 -25.80 7.14
N GLY A 131 9.10 -25.40 7.09
CA GLY A 131 9.51 -24.05 7.47
C GLY A 131 8.84 -22.97 6.62
N LEU A 132 8.80 -23.17 5.30
CA LEU A 132 8.12 -22.23 4.40
C LEU A 132 6.60 -22.21 4.63
N ALA A 133 5.97 -23.34 4.96
CA ALA A 133 4.56 -23.41 5.29
C ALA A 133 4.26 -22.61 6.57
N VAL A 134 5.05 -22.78 7.63
CA VAL A 134 4.90 -21.98 8.87
C VAL A 134 5.06 -20.49 8.59
N LEU A 135 6.06 -20.09 7.80
CA LEU A 135 6.26 -18.68 7.40
C LEU A 135 5.10 -18.10 6.60
N THR A 136 4.49 -18.89 5.73
CA THR A 136 3.40 -18.48 4.85
C THR A 136 2.02 -18.78 5.44
N GLU A 137 1.98 -19.02 6.75
CA GLU A 137 0.81 -19.38 7.55
C GLU A 137 0.02 -20.61 7.05
N ALA A 138 0.67 -21.42 6.20
CA ALA A 138 0.09 -22.50 5.42
C ALA A 138 -1.14 -22.08 4.60
N VAL A 139 -1.21 -20.79 4.23
CA VAL A 139 -2.28 -20.22 3.39
C VAL A 139 -1.87 -20.19 1.91
N LEU A 140 -0.57 -20.11 1.64
CA LEU A 140 -0.05 -19.95 0.29
C LEU A 140 0.32 -21.31 -0.32
N VAL A 141 0.22 -21.40 -1.64
CA VAL A 141 0.64 -22.59 -2.41
C VAL A 141 2.16 -22.71 -2.55
N ALA A 142 2.92 -21.73 -2.06
CA ALA A 142 4.37 -21.67 -2.20
C ALA A 142 5.13 -22.91 -1.66
N PRO A 143 4.76 -23.52 -0.51
CA PRO A 143 5.38 -24.75 -0.03
C PRO A 143 5.12 -25.96 -0.93
N LEU A 144 4.04 -25.96 -1.72
CA LEU A 144 3.67 -27.07 -2.62
C LEU A 144 4.18 -26.85 -4.04
N GLU A 145 3.87 -25.69 -4.64
CA GLU A 145 4.14 -25.38 -6.04
C GLU A 145 5.30 -24.41 -6.25
N GLY A 146 5.75 -23.71 -5.20
CA GLY A 146 6.85 -22.74 -5.29
C GLY A 146 8.23 -23.38 -5.24
N ILE A 147 8.36 -24.53 -4.58
CA ILE A 147 9.57 -25.36 -4.55
C ILE A 147 9.28 -26.61 -5.39
N SER A 148 9.94 -26.74 -6.54
CA SER A 148 9.76 -27.91 -7.40
C SER A 148 10.47 -29.13 -6.81
N GLU A 149 11.72 -28.97 -6.37
CA GLU A 149 12.54 -30.02 -5.76
C GLU A 149 13.74 -29.42 -5.02
N VAL A 150 14.37 -30.23 -4.16
CA VAL A 150 15.67 -29.95 -3.55
C VAL A 150 16.65 -31.04 -3.98
N ARG A 151 17.85 -30.66 -4.40
CA ARG A 151 18.91 -31.58 -4.83
C ARG A 151 20.21 -31.33 -4.08
N LEU A 152 21.00 -32.39 -3.92
CA LEU A 152 22.38 -32.31 -3.44
C LEU A 152 23.33 -32.39 -4.63
N LEU A 153 24.04 -31.29 -4.88
CA LEU A 153 25.01 -31.17 -5.96
C LEU A 153 26.43 -31.08 -5.40
N ASN A 154 27.43 -31.19 -6.28
CA ASN A 154 28.85 -31.21 -5.89
C ASN A 154 29.58 -29.99 -6.43
N ASN A 155 30.36 -29.35 -5.55
CA ASN A 155 31.30 -28.28 -5.90
C ASN A 155 32.44 -28.83 -6.80
N ILE A 156 33.38 -27.97 -7.21
CA ILE A 156 34.58 -28.39 -7.95
C ILE A 156 35.48 -29.29 -7.09
N ASP A 157 35.58 -29.00 -5.79
CA ASP A 157 36.38 -29.76 -4.82
C ASP A 157 35.73 -31.10 -4.40
N GLY A 158 34.54 -31.41 -4.93
CA GLY A 158 33.79 -32.62 -4.62
C GLY A 158 32.92 -32.53 -3.35
N SER A 159 32.95 -31.42 -2.62
CA SER A 159 32.06 -31.20 -1.46
C SER A 159 30.60 -31.07 -1.90
N GLN A 160 29.68 -31.64 -1.12
CA GLN A 160 28.24 -31.57 -1.39
C GLN A 160 27.64 -30.25 -0.88
N PHE A 161 26.70 -29.67 -1.63
CA PHE A 161 25.94 -28.50 -1.24
C PHE A 161 24.47 -28.63 -1.64
N VAL A 162 23.61 -27.79 -1.03
CA VAL A 162 22.16 -27.79 -1.31
C VAL A 162 21.83 -26.88 -2.49
N SER A 163 21.04 -27.39 -3.44
CA SER A 163 20.44 -26.65 -4.54
C SER A 163 18.92 -26.69 -4.41
N VAL A 164 18.28 -25.52 -4.31
CA VAL A 164 16.83 -25.40 -4.20
C VAL A 164 16.25 -24.96 -5.54
N HIS A 165 15.37 -25.77 -6.12
CA HIS A 165 14.74 -25.46 -7.40
C HIS A 165 13.42 -24.70 -7.15
N PHE A 166 13.43 -23.40 -7.42
CA PHE A 166 12.27 -22.53 -7.31
C PHE A 166 11.49 -22.47 -8.63
N ALA A 167 10.16 -22.53 -8.53
CA ALA A 167 9.24 -22.38 -9.66
C ALA A 167 8.53 -21.03 -9.63
N GLY A 168 7.97 -20.60 -10.76
CA GLY A 168 7.24 -19.32 -10.89
C GLY A 168 6.18 -19.04 -9.81
N PRO A 169 5.39 -20.03 -9.32
CA PRO A 169 4.43 -19.84 -8.24
C PRO A 169 5.02 -19.31 -6.93
N ILE A 170 6.36 -19.39 -6.72
CA ILE A 170 7.03 -18.80 -5.55
C ILE A 170 6.78 -17.29 -5.44
N ARG A 171 6.40 -16.61 -6.54
CA ARG A 171 6.02 -15.20 -6.50
C ARG A 171 4.88 -14.92 -5.53
N ALA A 172 3.94 -15.87 -5.38
CA ALA A 172 2.80 -15.73 -4.49
C ALA A 172 3.19 -15.65 -3.01
N ALA A 173 4.34 -16.23 -2.63
CA ALA A 173 4.89 -16.17 -1.27
C ALA A 173 5.28 -14.73 -0.84
N GLY A 174 5.55 -13.86 -1.82
CA GLY A 174 6.14 -12.54 -1.60
C GLY A 174 7.66 -12.61 -1.37
N GLY A 175 8.33 -11.47 -1.57
CA GLY A 175 9.80 -11.38 -1.51
C GLY A 175 10.41 -11.77 -0.16
N THR A 176 9.74 -11.51 0.95
CA THR A 176 10.26 -11.85 2.28
C THR A 176 10.28 -13.36 2.49
N ALA A 177 9.20 -14.07 2.16
CA ALA A 177 9.16 -15.53 2.26
C ALA A 177 10.12 -16.20 1.27
N GLN A 178 10.30 -15.63 0.06
CA GLN A 178 11.31 -16.10 -0.91
C GLN A 178 12.71 -16.08 -0.31
N ALA A 179 13.11 -14.98 0.32
CA ALA A 179 14.43 -14.86 0.90
C ALA A 179 14.59 -15.70 2.18
N LEU A 180 13.56 -15.78 3.02
CA LEU A 180 13.59 -16.64 4.21
C LEU A 180 13.63 -18.12 3.84
N ALA A 181 13.08 -18.54 2.70
CA ALA A 181 13.25 -19.91 2.21
C ALA A 181 14.74 -20.24 1.95
N VAL A 182 15.52 -19.29 1.42
CA VAL A 182 16.97 -19.44 1.24
C VAL A 182 17.69 -19.53 2.59
N LEU A 183 17.27 -18.71 3.56
CA LEU A 183 17.80 -18.76 4.93
C LEU A 183 17.49 -20.09 5.63
N ILE A 184 16.25 -20.58 5.53
CA ILE A 184 15.86 -21.88 6.10
C ILE A 184 16.69 -23.01 5.47
N ALA A 185 16.87 -23.01 4.15
CA ALA A 185 17.72 -24.00 3.49
C ALA A 185 19.17 -23.95 3.99
N ASP A 186 19.71 -22.75 4.26
CA ASP A 186 21.03 -22.57 4.85
C ASP A 186 21.11 -23.12 6.29
N MET A 187 20.06 -22.94 7.08
CA MET A 187 20.01 -23.44 8.46
C MET A 187 19.91 -24.98 8.50
N ILE A 188 19.06 -25.57 7.65
CA ILE A 188 18.92 -27.03 7.54
C ILE A 188 20.24 -27.67 7.08
N ARG A 189 20.92 -27.09 6.07
CA ARG A 189 22.17 -27.68 5.58
C ARG A 189 23.26 -27.69 6.63
N ARG A 190 23.31 -26.69 7.51
CA ARG A 190 24.27 -26.65 8.64
C ARG A 190 23.92 -27.72 9.66
N GLU A 191 22.63 -27.84 9.98
CA GLU A 191 22.12 -28.85 10.90
C GLU A 191 22.48 -30.28 10.46
N LEU A 192 22.37 -30.55 9.16
CA LEU A 192 22.68 -31.85 8.58
C LEU A 192 24.13 -32.01 8.08
N ASN A 193 25.03 -31.08 8.45
CA ASN A 193 26.45 -31.09 8.10
C ASN A 193 26.76 -31.15 6.58
N VAL A 194 25.95 -30.47 5.78
CA VAL A 194 26.17 -30.28 4.34
C VAL A 194 27.00 -29.01 4.09
N GLY A 195 27.94 -29.08 3.14
CA GLY A 195 28.83 -27.99 2.76
C GLY A 195 28.10 -26.77 2.20
N HIS A 196 28.83 -25.67 2.05
CA HIS A 196 28.30 -24.45 1.42
C HIS A 196 28.52 -24.49 -0.11
N TYR A 197 27.64 -23.81 -0.83
CA TYR A 197 27.75 -23.63 -2.27
C TYR A 197 28.96 -22.74 -2.63
N GLN A 198 29.79 -23.20 -3.58
CA GLN A 198 30.91 -22.44 -4.14
C GLN A 198 30.65 -22.21 -5.65
N PRO A 199 30.07 -21.07 -6.04
CA PRO A 199 29.72 -20.80 -7.43
C PRO A 199 30.94 -20.67 -8.33
N THR A 200 30.83 -21.23 -9.53
CA THR A 200 31.79 -21.02 -10.61
C THR A 200 31.47 -19.74 -11.39
N ASP A 201 32.48 -19.12 -12.02
CA ASP A 201 32.24 -17.91 -12.83
C ASP A 201 31.18 -18.10 -13.92
N PRO A 202 31.13 -19.23 -14.66
CA PRO A 202 30.05 -19.49 -15.62
C PRO A 202 28.64 -19.52 -15.00
N GLU A 203 28.50 -19.98 -13.75
CA GLU A 203 27.21 -19.99 -13.04
C GLU A 203 26.76 -18.57 -12.68
N VAL A 204 27.69 -17.73 -12.23
CA VAL A 204 27.40 -16.33 -11.90
C VAL A 204 27.06 -15.52 -13.15
N GLU A 205 27.84 -15.67 -14.22
CA GLU A 205 27.58 -15.00 -15.50
C GLU A 205 26.28 -15.47 -16.15
N ARG A 206 25.90 -16.76 -15.99
CA ARG A 206 24.59 -17.25 -16.41
C ARG A 206 23.45 -16.49 -15.73
N VAL A 207 23.52 -16.26 -14.43
CA VAL A 207 22.47 -15.49 -13.73
C VAL A 207 22.42 -14.04 -14.23
N LYS A 208 23.58 -13.40 -14.47
CA LYS A 208 23.64 -12.05 -15.06
C LYS A 208 22.99 -12.00 -16.45
N GLU A 209 23.27 -12.98 -17.30
CA GLU A 209 22.65 -13.10 -18.63
C GLU A 209 21.13 -13.30 -18.52
N GLU A 210 20.66 -14.17 -17.63
CA GLU A 210 19.24 -14.39 -17.39
C GLU A 210 18.51 -13.10 -16.99
N PHE A 211 19.08 -12.29 -16.07
CA PHE A 211 18.52 -10.98 -15.71
C PHE A 211 18.49 -10.00 -16.90
N GLY A 212 19.51 -10.03 -17.77
CA GLY A 212 19.58 -9.21 -18.98
C GLY A 212 18.51 -9.57 -20.01
N LEU A 213 18.26 -10.88 -20.20
CA LEU A 213 17.32 -11.41 -21.18
C LEU A 213 15.88 -11.44 -20.69
N TYR A 214 15.66 -11.53 -19.37
CA TYR A 214 14.32 -11.62 -18.81
C TYR A 214 13.48 -10.38 -19.16
N ARG A 215 12.29 -10.63 -19.71
CA ARG A 215 11.31 -9.60 -20.08
C ARG A 215 10.13 -9.52 -19.13
N GLY A 216 10.05 -10.42 -18.14
CA GLY A 216 9.05 -10.34 -17.09
C GLY A 216 9.27 -9.11 -16.19
N ASN A 217 8.17 -8.56 -15.68
CA ASN A 217 8.24 -7.40 -14.79
C ASN A 217 8.73 -7.84 -13.40
N LEU A 218 9.91 -7.35 -12.99
CA LEU A 218 10.50 -7.54 -11.66
C LEU A 218 10.30 -6.28 -10.82
N GLN A 219 9.97 -6.45 -9.54
CA GLN A 219 9.87 -5.32 -8.60
C GLN A 219 11.21 -4.60 -8.39
N TYR A 220 12.30 -5.35 -8.50
CA TYR A 220 13.67 -4.86 -8.44
C TYR A 220 14.52 -5.65 -9.41
N ARG A 221 15.28 -4.95 -10.25
CA ARG A 221 16.24 -5.55 -11.17
C ARG A 221 17.64 -5.20 -10.68
N PRO A 222 18.34 -6.13 -10.00
CA PRO A 222 19.68 -5.86 -9.51
C PRO A 222 20.64 -5.63 -10.69
N PRO A 223 21.55 -4.64 -10.60
CA PRO A 223 22.63 -4.48 -11.57
C PRO A 223 23.60 -5.67 -11.51
N PRO A 224 24.42 -5.90 -12.57
CA PRO A 224 25.30 -7.07 -12.67
C PRO A 224 26.26 -7.27 -11.48
N HIS A 225 26.76 -6.18 -10.88
CA HIS A 225 27.66 -6.27 -9.73
C HIS A 225 26.93 -6.74 -8.45
N GLU A 226 25.65 -6.38 -8.27
CA GLU A 226 24.85 -6.88 -7.15
C GLU A 226 24.53 -8.37 -7.31
N ILE A 227 24.25 -8.79 -8.54
CA ILE A 227 24.05 -10.21 -8.87
C ILE A 227 25.31 -11.01 -8.53
N ASP A 228 26.49 -10.50 -8.93
CA ASP A 228 27.77 -11.16 -8.63
C ASP A 228 27.97 -11.35 -7.12
N GLU A 229 27.79 -10.28 -6.34
CA GLU A 229 28.02 -10.29 -4.90
C GLU A 229 27.02 -11.21 -4.16
N ILE A 230 25.73 -11.17 -4.50
CA ILE A 230 24.72 -12.03 -3.85
C ILE A 230 24.89 -13.49 -4.24
N VAL A 231 25.12 -13.80 -5.52
CA VAL A 231 25.25 -15.20 -5.95
C VAL A 231 26.51 -15.82 -5.36
N ARG A 232 27.61 -15.07 -5.26
CA ARG A 232 28.87 -15.55 -4.65
C ARG A 232 28.80 -15.69 -3.13
N ALA A 233 28.06 -14.84 -2.45
CA ALA A 233 27.95 -14.90 -1.00
C ALA A 233 26.90 -15.92 -0.51
N CYS A 234 25.93 -16.28 -1.35
CA CYS A 234 24.83 -17.15 -0.95
C CYS A 234 25.31 -18.60 -0.71
N PRO A 235 25.13 -19.16 0.51
CA PRO A 235 25.66 -20.48 0.87
C PRO A 235 24.85 -21.66 0.29
N VAL A 236 23.72 -21.38 -0.34
CA VAL A 236 22.83 -22.34 -1.00
C VAL A 236 22.65 -21.90 -2.45
N MET A 237 22.61 -22.85 -3.39
CA MET A 237 22.39 -22.51 -4.79
C MET A 237 20.89 -22.24 -5.03
N ILE A 238 20.57 -21.01 -5.44
CA ILE A 238 19.23 -20.63 -5.91
C ILE A 238 19.10 -21.10 -7.36
N ASN A 239 18.33 -22.16 -7.57
CA ASN A 239 18.13 -22.80 -8.88
C ASN A 239 16.63 -22.85 -9.23
N GLY A 240 16.26 -23.48 -10.35
CA GLY A 240 14.86 -23.59 -10.73
C GLY A 240 14.63 -24.15 -12.12
N GLU A 241 13.38 -24.50 -12.41
CA GLU A 241 12.95 -24.91 -13.74
C GLU A 241 12.96 -23.73 -14.72
N SER A 242 13.18 -24.03 -16.01
CA SER A 242 13.05 -23.03 -17.07
C SER A 242 11.58 -22.66 -17.29
N THR A 243 11.26 -21.38 -17.08
CA THR A 243 9.88 -20.88 -17.19
C THR A 243 9.61 -20.15 -18.50
N GLU A 244 10.65 -19.56 -19.09
CA GLU A 244 10.54 -18.81 -20.35
C GLU A 244 10.97 -19.67 -21.55
N ARG A 245 10.48 -19.30 -22.73
CA ARG A 245 10.88 -19.95 -23.99
C ARG A 245 12.21 -19.44 -24.55
N ILE A 246 12.80 -18.42 -23.92
CA ILE A 246 14.02 -17.75 -24.38
C ILE A 246 15.23 -18.55 -23.85
N GLU A 247 16.19 -18.81 -24.73
CA GLU A 247 17.44 -19.52 -24.43
C GLU A 247 18.59 -18.53 -24.21
N CYS A 248 19.47 -18.84 -23.26
CA CYS A 248 20.70 -18.10 -22.99
C CYS A 248 21.75 -18.48 -24.05
N ALA A 249 22.34 -17.46 -24.70
CA ALA A 249 23.23 -17.64 -25.83
C ALA A 249 24.70 -17.75 -25.40
N GLY A 250 25.11 -17.01 -24.37
CA GLY A 250 26.48 -17.03 -23.85
C GLY A 250 26.74 -18.24 -22.96
N TYR A 251 25.97 -18.36 -21.88
CA TYR A 251 26.15 -19.36 -20.84
C TYR A 251 25.02 -20.40 -20.85
N GLY A 252 24.66 -20.94 -22.03
CA GLY A 252 23.54 -21.86 -22.21
C GLY A 252 23.68 -23.19 -21.45
N ASN A 253 24.85 -23.83 -21.48
CA ASN A 253 25.10 -25.11 -20.81
C ASN A 253 26.12 -24.93 -19.69
N VAL A 254 25.66 -25.06 -18.44
CA VAL A 254 26.48 -24.88 -17.23
C VAL A 254 26.30 -26.11 -16.33
N ARG A 255 27.36 -26.55 -15.65
CA ARG A 255 27.43 -27.85 -14.96
C ARG A 255 26.23 -28.18 -14.08
N ASN A 256 25.80 -27.24 -13.23
CA ASN A 256 24.73 -27.44 -12.25
C ASN A 256 23.36 -26.89 -12.72
N ILE A 257 23.20 -26.63 -14.02
CA ILE A 257 21.97 -26.07 -14.61
C ILE A 257 21.52 -26.97 -15.76
N ASP A 258 20.36 -27.61 -15.61
CA ASP A 258 19.88 -28.66 -16.51
C ASP A 258 19.50 -28.15 -17.91
N GLU A 259 18.91 -26.95 -18.01
CA GLU A 259 18.35 -26.39 -19.25
C GLU A 259 18.97 -25.04 -19.63
N ALA A 260 19.05 -24.76 -20.94
CA ALA A 260 19.58 -23.51 -21.48
C ALA A 260 18.60 -22.32 -21.43
N ARG A 261 17.38 -22.52 -20.93
CA ARG A 261 16.32 -21.50 -20.90
C ARG A 261 16.26 -20.73 -19.59
N ILE A 262 15.71 -19.52 -19.65
CA ILE A 262 15.63 -18.63 -18.48
C ILE A 262 14.75 -19.23 -17.37
N ARG A 263 15.29 -19.21 -16.14
CA ARG A 263 14.66 -19.70 -14.92
C ARG A 263 14.00 -18.55 -14.14
N GLY A 264 12.71 -18.31 -14.37
CA GLY A 264 12.00 -17.18 -13.75
C GLY A 264 11.95 -17.25 -12.21
N GLY A 265 11.88 -18.45 -11.62
CA GLY A 265 11.92 -18.63 -10.17
C GLY A 265 13.20 -18.07 -9.52
N VAL A 266 14.36 -18.33 -10.14
CA VAL A 266 15.67 -17.82 -9.70
C VAL A 266 15.68 -16.29 -9.68
N LEU A 267 15.19 -15.67 -10.76
CA LEU A 267 15.17 -14.21 -10.91
C LEU A 267 14.26 -13.54 -9.88
N LEU A 268 13.15 -14.18 -9.52
CA LEU A 268 12.24 -13.69 -8.48
C LEU A 268 12.91 -13.74 -7.11
N VAL A 269 13.47 -14.89 -6.73
CA VAL A 269 14.09 -15.07 -5.40
C VAL A 269 15.30 -14.16 -5.21
N ILE A 270 16.17 -14.02 -6.22
CA ILE A 270 17.32 -13.12 -6.15
C ILE A 270 16.86 -11.65 -6.16
N GLY A 271 16.08 -11.24 -7.16
CA GLY A 271 15.71 -9.83 -7.36
C GLY A 271 14.67 -9.31 -6.37
N GLU A 272 13.52 -9.98 -6.25
CA GLU A 272 12.41 -9.54 -5.38
C GLU A 272 12.55 -10.02 -3.94
N GLY A 273 13.32 -11.09 -3.70
CA GLY A 273 13.65 -11.60 -2.37
C GLY A 273 14.95 -11.02 -1.82
N MET A 274 16.08 -11.66 -2.13
CA MET A 274 17.39 -11.38 -1.53
C MET A 274 17.81 -9.91 -1.64
N CYS A 275 17.75 -9.31 -2.84
CA CYS A 275 18.14 -7.91 -3.03
C CYS A 275 17.11 -6.95 -2.44
N LEU A 276 15.85 -7.00 -2.91
CA LEU A 276 14.83 -6.01 -2.55
C LEU A 276 14.42 -6.06 -1.07
N LYS A 277 14.51 -7.21 -0.42
CA LYS A 277 14.13 -7.40 0.99
C LYS A 277 15.33 -7.52 1.93
N ALA A 278 16.55 -7.22 1.48
CA ALA A 278 17.75 -7.22 2.31
C ALA A 278 17.56 -6.53 3.68
N PRO A 279 16.96 -5.32 3.80
CA PRO A 279 16.78 -4.68 5.11
C PRO A 279 15.85 -5.44 6.07
N LYS A 280 14.85 -6.16 5.55
CA LYS A 280 13.96 -6.96 6.39
C LYS A 280 14.64 -8.27 6.81
N ILE A 281 15.41 -8.89 5.91
CA ILE A 281 16.20 -10.10 6.19
C ILE A 281 17.27 -9.82 7.25
N GLN A 282 17.97 -8.69 7.13
CA GLN A 282 18.99 -8.24 8.09
C GLN A 282 18.46 -8.28 9.53
N LYS A 283 17.27 -7.71 9.77
CA LYS A 283 16.66 -7.71 11.11
C LYS A 283 16.49 -9.12 11.68
N HIS A 284 16.16 -10.11 10.84
CA HIS A 284 16.01 -11.50 11.27
C HIS A 284 17.35 -12.19 11.48
N THR A 285 18.32 -12.00 10.58
CA THR A 285 19.65 -12.61 10.68
C THR A 285 20.43 -12.07 11.88
N GLU A 286 20.32 -10.78 12.19
CA GLU A 286 20.93 -10.14 13.36
C GLU A 286 20.29 -10.64 14.66
N ARG A 287 18.95 -10.70 14.71
CA ARG A 287 18.21 -11.20 15.89
C ARG A 287 18.55 -12.65 16.20
N LEU A 288 18.71 -13.49 15.18
CA LEU A 288 19.05 -14.91 15.31
C LEU A 288 20.56 -15.18 15.36
N GLN A 289 21.39 -14.14 15.23
CA GLN A 289 22.85 -14.22 15.18
C GLN A 289 23.37 -15.27 14.17
N VAL A 290 22.76 -15.33 12.97
CA VAL A 290 23.10 -16.37 11.98
C VAL A 290 24.48 -16.09 11.39
N PRO A 291 25.48 -16.98 11.60
CA PRO A 291 26.84 -16.75 11.11
C PRO A 291 26.89 -16.73 9.57
N GLY A 292 27.70 -15.86 8.95
CA GLY A 292 27.95 -15.87 7.50
C GLY A 292 26.87 -15.18 6.66
N TRP A 293 25.92 -14.48 7.28
CA TRP A 293 24.94 -13.63 6.59
C TRP A 293 25.29 -12.13 6.61
N ASP A 294 26.51 -11.77 7.02
CA ASP A 294 26.99 -10.38 7.10
C ASP A 294 26.95 -9.64 5.75
N PHE A 295 26.97 -10.38 4.63
CA PHE A 295 26.84 -9.81 3.29
C PHE A 295 25.48 -9.11 3.08
N ILE A 296 24.40 -9.58 3.72
CA ILE A 296 23.08 -8.92 3.64
C ILE A 296 23.11 -7.57 4.34
N THR A 297 23.88 -7.41 5.40
CA THR A 297 24.05 -6.13 6.11
C THR A 297 24.66 -5.08 5.19
N LYS A 298 25.71 -5.44 4.43
CA LYS A 298 26.30 -4.56 3.41
C LYS A 298 25.28 -4.17 2.33
N PHE A 299 24.40 -5.09 1.92
CA PHE A 299 23.32 -4.80 0.99
C PHE A 299 22.19 -3.94 1.58
N ALA A 300 21.86 -4.12 2.86
CA ALA A 300 20.80 -3.39 3.54
C ALA A 300 21.20 -1.95 3.90
N LEU A 301 22.50 -1.72 4.14
CA LEU A 301 23.09 -0.42 4.43
C LEU A 301 23.39 0.41 3.16
N ARG A 302 23.26 -0.18 1.97
CA ARG A 302 23.44 0.54 0.70
C ARG A 302 22.42 1.68 0.57
N GLY A 303 22.95 2.89 0.35
CA GLY A 303 22.19 4.15 0.35
C GLY A 303 22.11 4.86 1.71
N LYS A 304 22.67 4.27 2.78
CA LYS A 304 22.83 4.90 4.10
C LYS A 304 24.28 5.16 4.50
N GLU A 305 25.27 4.58 3.81
CA GLU A 305 26.71 4.69 4.13
C GLU A 305 27.37 6.06 3.87
N SER A 306 26.61 7.15 3.77
CA SER A 306 27.17 8.51 3.70
C SER A 306 26.79 9.41 4.88
N ASP A 307 26.09 8.90 5.90
CA ASP A 307 25.54 9.75 6.98
C ASP A 307 26.38 9.80 8.28
N ASP A 308 27.39 8.93 8.46
CA ASP A 308 28.14 8.83 9.73
C ASP A 308 29.63 9.24 9.66
N ALA A 309 30.03 10.02 8.65
CA ALA A 309 31.40 10.55 8.54
C ALA A 309 31.46 12.08 8.43
N SER A 310 30.81 12.80 9.35
CA SER A 310 31.29 14.07 9.93
C SER A 310 30.20 14.67 10.83
N SER A 311 30.45 14.76 12.13
CA SER A 311 29.53 15.36 13.11
C SER A 311 29.35 16.88 12.96
N THR A 312 29.75 17.45 11.83
CA THR A 312 29.73 18.90 11.52
C THR A 312 28.98 19.24 10.22
N ALA A 313 28.44 18.27 9.47
CA ALA A 313 27.68 18.53 8.24
C ALA A 313 26.21 18.91 8.51
N PHE A 314 25.69 19.86 7.73
CA PHE A 314 24.28 20.28 7.78
C PHE A 314 23.34 19.14 7.38
N LYS A 315 22.31 18.88 8.19
CA LYS A 315 21.25 17.90 7.90
C LYS A 315 19.91 18.62 7.77
N SER A 316 19.38 18.64 6.54
CA SER A 316 18.07 19.23 6.25
C SER A 316 16.95 18.54 7.03
N LYS A 317 15.98 19.34 7.49
CA LYS A 317 14.73 18.86 8.10
C LYS A 317 13.63 18.63 7.06
N GLN A 318 13.86 18.97 5.79
CA GLN A 318 12.87 18.80 4.75
C GLN A 318 12.50 17.33 4.55
N VAL A 319 11.24 17.14 4.23
CA VAL A 319 10.73 15.83 3.86
C VAL A 319 11.09 15.59 2.39
N GLU A 320 11.88 14.56 2.13
CA GLU A 320 12.27 14.20 0.75
C GLU A 320 11.06 13.75 -0.09
N PRO A 321 10.83 14.32 -1.30
CA PRO A 321 9.78 13.90 -2.21
C PRO A 321 9.98 12.46 -2.75
N ILE A 322 8.92 11.65 -2.83
CA ILE A 322 9.01 10.30 -3.40
C ILE A 322 8.32 10.23 -4.77
N THR A 323 9.08 10.26 -5.86
CA THR A 323 8.53 10.28 -7.23
C THR A 323 8.20 8.89 -7.80
N LYS A 324 8.50 7.80 -7.06
CA LYS A 324 8.38 6.43 -7.58
C LYS A 324 6.96 6.08 -8.02
N PHE A 325 5.93 6.60 -7.33
CA PHE A 325 4.55 6.32 -7.70
C PHE A 325 4.19 6.92 -9.08
N MET A 326 4.84 7.99 -9.52
CA MET A 326 4.62 8.64 -10.82
C MET A 326 5.18 7.87 -12.02
N LYS A 327 5.97 6.81 -11.81
CA LYS A 327 6.45 5.96 -12.92
C LYS A 327 5.31 5.12 -13.49
N ASP A 328 5.34 4.88 -14.81
CA ASP A 328 4.38 4.03 -15.54
C ASP A 328 2.91 4.50 -15.36
N ILE A 329 2.63 5.75 -15.74
CA ILE A 329 1.25 6.26 -15.83
C ILE A 329 0.60 5.59 -17.04
N ILE A 330 -0.54 4.95 -16.80
CA ILE A 330 -1.31 4.25 -17.83
C ILE A 330 -2.48 5.16 -18.21
N ALA A 331 -2.81 5.23 -19.49
CA ALA A 331 -3.98 5.97 -19.96
C ALA A 331 -5.25 5.53 -19.20
N GLY A 332 -6.07 6.50 -18.80
CA GLY A 332 -7.27 6.28 -17.99
C GLY A 332 -7.03 6.12 -16.48
N ARG A 333 -5.79 6.32 -15.99
CA ARG A 333 -5.48 6.36 -14.55
C ARG A 333 -5.01 7.76 -14.15
N PRO A 334 -5.90 8.62 -13.64
CA PRO A 334 -5.54 9.99 -13.31
C PRO A 334 -4.51 10.08 -12.19
N VAL A 335 -3.79 11.19 -12.18
CA VAL A 335 -2.94 11.62 -11.06
C VAL A 335 -3.75 12.62 -10.26
N PHE A 336 -3.86 12.40 -8.95
CA PHE A 336 -4.64 13.26 -8.07
C PHE A 336 -3.75 14.28 -7.34
N GLY A 337 -2.43 14.05 -7.27
CA GLY A 337 -1.49 15.06 -6.74
C GLY A 337 -0.03 14.66 -6.95
N GLY A 338 0.82 15.67 -7.19
CA GLY A 338 2.27 15.52 -7.24
C GLY A 338 2.89 15.26 -5.86
N PRO A 339 4.17 14.84 -5.80
CA PRO A 339 4.83 14.54 -4.54
C PRO A 339 5.00 15.80 -3.68
N LEU A 340 4.51 15.76 -2.43
CA LEU A 340 4.51 16.89 -1.48
C LEU A 340 3.90 18.22 -2.01
N GLN A 341 3.17 18.18 -3.11
CA GLN A 341 2.68 19.39 -3.78
C GLN A 341 1.40 19.93 -3.14
N ALA A 342 1.29 21.26 -3.05
CA ALA A 342 0.04 21.95 -2.71
C ALA A 342 -1.12 21.50 -3.62
N GLY A 343 -2.32 21.40 -3.06
CA GLY A 343 -3.51 20.86 -3.72
C GLY A 343 -3.65 19.33 -3.68
N GLY A 344 -2.57 18.59 -3.44
CA GLY A 344 -2.63 17.16 -3.11
C GLY A 344 -3.33 16.91 -1.76
N PHE A 345 -3.61 15.65 -1.43
CA PHE A 345 -4.31 15.33 -0.18
C PHE A 345 -3.49 15.72 1.05
N ARG A 346 -4.10 16.45 1.98
CA ARG A 346 -3.49 16.82 3.27
C ARG A 346 -3.40 15.58 4.17
N LEU A 347 -2.21 15.30 4.70
CA LEU A 347 -2.03 14.13 5.57
C LEU A 347 -2.71 14.36 6.92
N ARG A 348 -3.63 13.47 7.30
CA ARG A 348 -4.16 13.36 8.66
C ARG A 348 -3.82 11.99 9.23
N TYR A 349 -3.17 11.96 10.39
CA TYR A 349 -2.98 10.69 11.08
C TYR A 349 -4.29 10.25 11.71
N GLY A 350 -4.68 9.00 11.46
CA GLY A 350 -5.90 8.44 12.02
C GLY A 350 -6.22 7.08 11.42
N ARG A 351 -7.08 6.32 12.09
CA ARG A 351 -7.60 5.04 11.60
C ARG A 351 -9.11 5.08 11.66
N ALA A 352 -9.73 5.35 10.51
CA ALA A 352 -11.18 5.26 10.36
C ALA A 352 -11.64 3.80 10.55
N ARG A 353 -12.93 3.63 10.86
CA ARG A 353 -13.54 2.30 11.05
C ARG A 353 -13.32 1.36 9.85
N PRO A 354 -13.44 1.83 8.59
CA PRO A 354 -13.14 1.02 7.41
C PRO A 354 -11.67 1.15 6.95
N SER A 355 -10.68 1.35 7.84
CA SER A 355 -9.27 1.52 7.44
C SER A 355 -8.24 0.83 8.33
N GLY A 356 -6.96 0.98 7.98
CA GLY A 356 -5.85 0.12 8.43
C GLY A 356 -5.60 -1.03 7.46
N LEU A 357 -4.65 -1.93 7.75
CA LEU A 357 -4.31 -3.07 6.87
C LEU A 357 -4.10 -2.65 5.40
N ALA A 358 -3.28 -1.61 5.16
CA ALA A 358 -3.02 -1.02 3.85
C ALA A 358 -4.23 -0.31 3.21
N ALA A 359 -5.25 0.07 3.99
CA ALA A 359 -6.30 0.99 3.56
C ALA A 359 -6.12 2.38 4.16
N ALA A 360 -6.38 3.41 3.35
CA ALA A 360 -6.46 4.81 3.74
C ALA A 360 -7.88 5.33 3.50
N SER A 361 -8.25 6.43 4.15
CA SER A 361 -9.59 6.99 3.98
C SER A 361 -9.57 8.45 3.56
N CYS A 362 -10.52 8.85 2.74
CA CYS A 362 -10.75 10.25 2.40
C CYS A 362 -12.26 10.58 2.46
N ASN A 363 -12.57 11.86 2.42
CA ASN A 363 -13.94 12.33 2.46
C ASN A 363 -14.71 11.88 1.18
N THR A 364 -15.98 11.52 1.33
CA THR A 364 -16.83 11.08 0.23
C THR A 364 -17.05 12.18 -0.83
N ALA A 365 -17.16 13.44 -0.42
CA ALA A 365 -17.21 14.58 -1.34
C ALA A 365 -15.92 14.69 -2.18
N SER A 366 -14.75 14.39 -1.62
CA SER A 366 -13.49 14.35 -2.37
C SER A 366 -13.49 13.26 -3.45
N MET A 367 -14.11 12.10 -3.15
CA MET A 367 -14.27 11.02 -4.14
C MET A 367 -15.13 11.46 -5.33
N LEU A 368 -16.26 12.11 -5.04
CA LEU A 368 -17.15 12.65 -6.07
C LEU A 368 -16.49 13.78 -6.87
N ALA A 369 -15.70 14.63 -6.19
CA ALA A 369 -15.05 15.77 -6.81
C ALA A 369 -13.95 15.42 -7.81
N LEU A 370 -13.40 14.21 -7.68
CA LEU A 370 -12.42 13.66 -8.59
C LEU A 370 -13.08 12.75 -9.64
N ASP A 371 -14.26 13.16 -10.11
CA ASP A 371 -15.08 12.53 -11.14
C ASP A 371 -15.34 11.04 -10.94
N ASP A 372 -15.56 10.63 -9.69
CA ASP A 372 -15.87 9.24 -9.32
C ASP A 372 -14.78 8.23 -9.74
N PHE A 373 -13.56 8.69 -10.07
CA PHE A 373 -12.42 7.80 -10.30
C PHE A 373 -11.96 7.11 -9.02
N ILE A 374 -12.18 7.76 -7.88
CA ILE A 374 -11.98 7.18 -6.57
C ILE A 374 -13.33 6.68 -6.09
N THR A 375 -13.40 5.38 -5.81
CA THR A 375 -14.58 4.71 -5.24
C THR A 375 -14.12 3.82 -4.10
N ILE A 376 -15.08 3.21 -3.39
CA ILE A 376 -14.78 2.30 -2.29
C ILE A 376 -14.03 1.08 -2.81
N GLY A 377 -12.80 0.88 -2.34
CA GLY A 377 -11.94 -0.22 -2.77
C GLY A 377 -11.08 0.08 -4.00
N THR A 378 -11.15 1.30 -4.56
CA THR A 378 -10.16 1.74 -5.55
C THR A 378 -8.78 1.74 -4.90
N GLN A 379 -7.85 1.03 -5.54
CA GLN A 379 -6.45 1.04 -5.14
C GLN A 379 -5.80 2.34 -5.65
N MET A 380 -5.30 3.17 -4.75
CA MET A 380 -4.45 4.31 -5.07
C MET A 380 -2.98 3.96 -4.88
N LYS A 381 -2.13 4.42 -5.80
CA LYS A 381 -0.68 4.45 -5.57
C LYS A 381 -0.36 5.76 -4.86
N ILE A 382 0.28 5.65 -3.71
CA ILE A 382 0.58 6.78 -2.84
C ILE A 382 2.08 7.02 -2.76
N GLU A 383 2.44 8.26 -2.47
CA GLU A 383 3.81 8.68 -2.24
C GLU A 383 4.43 8.02 -0.99
N ARG A 384 3.65 7.95 0.08
CA ARG A 384 4.04 7.45 1.42
C ARG A 384 2.79 7.05 2.22
N PRO A 385 2.91 6.17 3.24
CA PRO A 385 4.11 5.42 3.67
C PRO A 385 4.37 4.15 2.84
N GLY A 386 3.34 3.61 2.19
CA GLY A 386 3.40 2.39 1.38
C GLY A 386 3.51 2.66 -0.13
N LYS A 387 3.49 1.60 -0.94
CA LYS A 387 3.44 1.70 -2.41
C LYS A 387 2.04 2.00 -2.95
N ALA A 388 1.03 1.53 -2.24
CA ALA A 388 -0.37 1.64 -2.60
C ALA A 388 -1.23 1.44 -1.35
N CYS A 389 -2.46 1.96 -1.40
CA CYS A 389 -3.50 1.69 -0.42
C CYS A 389 -4.84 1.46 -1.13
N ALA A 390 -5.77 0.77 -0.47
CA ALA A 390 -7.17 0.79 -0.84
C ALA A 390 -7.85 2.02 -0.21
N ILE A 391 -8.79 2.65 -0.92
CA ILE A 391 -9.51 3.81 -0.40
C ILE A 391 -10.86 3.42 0.19
N THR A 392 -11.17 4.01 1.35
CA THR A 392 -12.46 3.90 2.03
C THR A 392 -12.99 5.28 2.45
N PRO A 393 -14.30 5.42 2.69
CA PRO A 393 -14.87 6.72 3.06
C PRO A 393 -14.60 7.06 4.53
N CYS A 394 -14.40 8.36 4.81
CA CYS A 394 -14.35 8.92 6.14
C CYS A 394 -15.04 10.29 6.17
N ASP A 395 -16.22 10.35 6.80
CA ASP A 395 -17.01 11.58 6.88
C ASP A 395 -16.45 12.60 7.89
N GLU A 396 -15.54 12.19 8.78
CA GLU A 396 -14.84 13.09 9.72
C GLU A 396 -13.66 13.82 9.06
N ALA A 397 -13.19 13.34 7.91
CA ALA A 397 -12.10 13.97 7.15
C ALA A 397 -12.63 15.23 6.44
N GLU A 398 -11.82 16.28 6.36
CA GLU A 398 -12.19 17.46 5.58
C GLU A 398 -12.27 17.14 4.08
N GLY A 399 -13.31 17.66 3.41
CA GLY A 399 -13.55 17.50 1.99
C GLY A 399 -12.72 18.44 1.10
N PRO A 400 -13.03 18.49 -0.21
CA PRO A 400 -12.28 19.28 -1.16
C PRO A 400 -12.60 20.77 -1.02
N TRP A 401 -11.60 21.60 -1.33
CA TRP A 401 -11.80 23.02 -1.61
C TRP A 401 -12.02 23.22 -3.10
N VAL A 402 -13.05 23.98 -3.45
CA VAL A 402 -13.48 24.17 -4.83
C VAL A 402 -13.69 25.64 -5.17
N ILE A 403 -13.53 25.95 -6.45
CA ILE A 403 -13.83 27.25 -7.04
C ILE A 403 -15.05 27.10 -7.94
N LEU A 404 -16.07 27.93 -7.70
CA LEU A 404 -17.29 27.95 -8.51
C LEU A 404 -17.18 28.93 -9.69
N ASP A 405 -18.12 28.83 -10.63
CA ASP A 405 -18.27 29.66 -11.82
C ASP A 405 -18.54 31.16 -11.55
N ASP A 406 -18.97 31.50 -10.35
CA ASP A 406 -19.16 32.89 -9.88
C ASP A 406 -18.01 33.39 -9.00
N GLY A 407 -16.97 32.56 -8.82
CA GLY A 407 -15.77 32.91 -8.07
C GLY A 407 -15.78 32.54 -6.60
N HIS A 408 -16.84 31.91 -6.07
CA HIS A 408 -16.83 31.40 -4.69
C HIS A 408 -15.68 30.41 -4.49
N PHE A 409 -14.96 30.57 -3.38
CA PHE A 409 -13.96 29.62 -2.91
C PHE A 409 -14.41 29.05 -1.56
N ILE A 410 -14.76 27.77 -1.55
CA ILE A 410 -15.45 27.11 -0.43
C ILE A 410 -14.98 25.67 -0.25
N ARG A 411 -15.15 25.11 0.95
CA ARG A 411 -14.99 23.69 1.23
C ARG A 411 -16.34 23.00 1.34
N VAL A 412 -16.42 21.78 0.82
CA VAL A 412 -17.64 20.97 0.87
C VAL A 412 -17.31 19.63 1.50
N ASP A 413 -17.84 19.36 2.69
CA ASP A 413 -17.51 18.14 3.44
C ASP A 413 -18.53 17.01 3.23
N ASP A 414 -19.71 17.30 2.67
CA ASP A 414 -20.77 16.30 2.47
C ASP A 414 -21.07 16.03 0.99
N PRO A 415 -21.37 14.76 0.64
CA PRO A 415 -21.56 14.36 -0.76
C PRO A 415 -22.86 14.93 -1.37
N ALA A 416 -23.88 15.23 -0.58
CA ALA A 416 -25.16 15.71 -1.09
C ALA A 416 -25.05 17.17 -1.57
N SER A 417 -24.37 18.02 -0.80
CA SER A 417 -24.05 19.39 -1.18
C SER A 417 -23.13 19.42 -2.39
N TYR A 418 -22.09 18.57 -2.41
CA TYR A 418 -21.19 18.51 -3.56
C TYR A 418 -21.93 18.11 -4.85
N ALA A 419 -22.81 17.10 -4.78
CA ALA A 419 -23.58 16.66 -5.95
C ALA A 419 -24.45 17.78 -6.55
N LYS A 420 -25.01 18.66 -5.72
CA LYS A 420 -25.76 19.85 -6.18
C LYS A 420 -24.84 20.91 -6.80
N LEU A 421 -23.65 21.09 -6.25
CA LEU A 421 -22.66 22.07 -6.73
C LEU A 421 -21.86 21.61 -7.94
N ARG A 422 -21.82 20.30 -8.24
CA ARG A 422 -20.93 19.69 -9.25
C ARG A 422 -20.92 20.42 -10.60
N THR A 423 -22.07 20.93 -11.06
CA THR A 423 -22.16 21.63 -12.36
C THR A 423 -21.60 23.05 -12.34
N ARG A 424 -21.45 23.66 -11.17
CA ARG A 424 -20.89 25.01 -10.96
C ARG A 424 -19.40 24.97 -10.61
N VAL A 425 -18.88 23.82 -10.18
CA VAL A 425 -17.46 23.66 -9.85
C VAL A 425 -16.61 23.78 -11.11
N LYS A 426 -15.75 24.81 -11.15
CA LYS A 426 -14.78 25.03 -12.23
C LYS A 426 -13.42 24.40 -11.95
N GLN A 427 -13.00 24.39 -10.68
CA GLN A 427 -11.71 23.85 -10.29
C GLN A 427 -11.77 23.24 -8.89
N VAL A 428 -11.08 22.13 -8.69
CA VAL A 428 -10.73 21.59 -7.36
C VAL A 428 -9.35 22.14 -6.99
N TRP A 429 -9.28 22.91 -5.92
CA TRP A 429 -8.05 23.56 -5.45
C TRP A 429 -7.24 22.67 -4.51
N ASP A 430 -7.93 21.99 -3.58
CA ASP A 430 -7.35 21.04 -2.63
C ASP A 430 -8.25 19.81 -2.56
N ASN A 431 -7.66 18.61 -2.59
CA ASN A 431 -8.42 17.35 -2.57
C ASN A 431 -9.07 17.01 -1.22
N GLY A 432 -8.77 17.77 -0.16
CA GLY A 432 -9.17 17.44 1.20
C GLY A 432 -8.14 16.57 1.93
N GLU A 433 -8.57 15.90 2.98
CA GLU A 433 -7.71 15.09 3.83
C GLU A 433 -7.61 13.63 3.38
N LEU A 434 -6.42 13.06 3.54
CA LEU A 434 -6.17 11.61 3.45
C LEU A 434 -5.75 11.10 4.83
N VAL A 435 -6.63 10.29 5.42
CA VAL A 435 -6.48 9.68 6.74
C VAL A 435 -5.66 8.40 6.63
N ILE A 436 -4.47 8.39 7.23
CA ILE A 436 -3.54 7.25 7.22
C ILE A 436 -3.17 6.87 8.65
N GLY A 437 -3.28 5.57 8.96
CA GLY A 437 -2.97 5.05 10.29
C GLY A 437 -1.47 4.98 10.57
N TYR A 438 -1.09 5.18 11.84
CA TYR A 438 0.29 4.99 12.31
C TYR A 438 0.85 3.60 11.95
N GLY A 439 0.02 2.55 12.06
CA GLY A 439 0.39 1.18 11.74
C GLY A 439 0.96 1.01 10.31
N GLU A 440 0.51 1.82 9.36
CA GLU A 440 0.99 1.80 7.97
C GLU A 440 2.44 2.28 7.85
N PHE A 441 2.84 3.28 8.64
CA PHE A 441 4.22 3.75 8.70
C PHE A 441 5.12 2.74 9.40
N MET A 442 4.63 2.17 10.51
CA MET A 442 5.34 1.16 11.29
C MET A 442 5.61 -0.11 10.45
N GLU A 443 4.59 -0.64 9.77
CA GLU A 443 4.72 -1.84 8.94
C GLU A 443 5.70 -1.63 7.77
N ASN A 444 5.62 -0.47 7.10
CA ASN A 444 6.49 -0.14 5.97
C ASN A 444 7.89 0.35 6.39
N ASN A 445 8.18 0.41 7.70
CA ASN A 445 9.42 0.93 8.27
C ASN A 445 9.79 2.31 7.71
N LYS A 446 8.81 3.22 7.71
CA LYS A 446 8.97 4.60 7.27
C LYS A 446 8.98 5.55 8.46
N ARG A 447 9.79 6.61 8.35
CA ARG A 447 9.77 7.71 9.31
C ARG A 447 8.42 8.42 9.24
N LEU A 448 7.89 8.77 10.40
CA LEU A 448 6.76 9.69 10.48
C LEU A 448 7.19 11.03 9.89
N VAL A 449 6.23 11.70 9.26
CA VAL A 449 6.35 13.06 8.76
C VAL A 449 5.48 13.99 9.62
N PRO A 450 5.74 15.31 9.65
CA PRO A 450 4.99 16.24 10.48
C PRO A 450 3.48 16.15 10.24
N ALA A 451 2.71 16.17 11.34
CA ALA A 451 1.25 16.19 11.32
C ALA A 451 0.73 17.63 11.30
N GLY A 452 -0.39 17.86 10.61
CA GLY A 452 -1.17 19.10 10.81
C GLY A 452 -1.85 19.11 12.17
N TYR A 453 -2.07 20.30 12.73
CA TYR A 453 -2.82 20.49 13.97
C TYR A 453 -4.33 20.32 13.71
N SER A 454 -4.78 19.06 13.72
CA SER A 454 -6.17 18.68 13.46
C SER A 454 -7.06 18.90 14.68
N VAL A 455 -8.38 18.78 14.46
CA VAL A 455 -9.36 18.78 15.55
C VAL A 455 -9.14 17.63 16.54
N ASP A 456 -8.55 16.51 16.12
CA ASP A 456 -8.23 15.40 17.02
C ASP A 456 -7.12 15.77 18.01
N TRP A 457 -6.10 16.49 17.54
CA TRP A 457 -5.01 16.97 18.40
C TRP A 457 -5.54 18.07 19.33
N TRP A 458 -6.30 19.03 18.81
CA TRP A 458 -6.94 20.05 19.63
C TRP A 458 -7.83 19.44 20.73
N ALA A 459 -8.65 18.44 20.40
CA ALA A 459 -9.48 17.76 21.39
C ALA A 459 -8.64 17.10 22.48
N SER A 460 -7.51 16.49 22.15
CA SER A 460 -6.57 15.94 23.15
C SER A 460 -5.96 17.04 24.01
N ASP A 461 -5.54 18.17 23.44
CA ASP A 461 -4.96 19.29 24.20
C ASP A 461 -5.98 19.88 25.17
N VAL A 462 -7.25 20.09 24.75
CA VAL A 462 -8.32 20.54 25.65
C VAL A 462 -8.58 19.52 26.76
N LEU A 463 -8.71 18.25 26.38
CA LEU A 463 -9.07 17.16 27.28
C LEU A 463 -8.08 17.04 28.45
N GLU A 464 -6.77 17.15 28.19
CA GLU A 464 -5.70 17.11 29.22
C GLU A 464 -5.75 18.28 30.22
N ASN A 465 -6.60 19.30 30.00
CA ASN A 465 -6.73 20.45 30.89
C ASN A 465 -8.12 20.53 31.58
N LEU A 466 -8.91 19.45 31.55
CA LEU A 466 -10.23 19.36 32.17
C LEU A 466 -10.21 18.36 33.33
N ASP A 467 -9.37 18.60 34.33
CA ASP A 467 -9.11 17.69 35.45
C ASP A 467 -10.25 17.67 36.48
N THR A 468 -10.93 18.81 36.63
CA THR A 468 -11.96 19.00 37.65
C THR A 468 -13.32 19.34 37.05
N GLU A 469 -14.39 19.00 37.78
CA GLU A 469 -15.76 19.37 37.39
C GLU A 469 -15.94 20.90 37.31
N ALA A 470 -15.15 21.67 38.06
CA ALA A 470 -15.14 23.13 37.97
C ALA A 470 -14.57 23.63 36.64
N GLU A 471 -13.50 23.01 36.12
CA GLU A 471 -12.92 23.32 34.82
C GLU A 471 -13.81 22.88 33.68
N VAL A 472 -14.41 21.69 33.79
CA VAL A 472 -15.44 21.20 32.89
C VAL A 472 -16.58 22.21 32.80
N LYS A 473 -17.12 22.64 33.94
CA LYS A 473 -18.19 23.63 33.96
C LYS A 473 -17.74 24.96 33.33
N ALA A 474 -16.55 25.44 33.67
CA ALA A 474 -16.01 26.68 33.11
C ALA A 474 -15.78 26.59 31.59
N PHE A 475 -15.46 25.40 31.06
CA PHE A 475 -15.35 25.15 29.63
C PHE A 475 -16.73 25.12 28.97
N THR A 476 -17.71 24.42 29.56
CA THR A 476 -19.08 24.36 29.02
C THR A 476 -19.76 25.73 29.04
N ASP A 477 -19.55 26.51 30.10
CA ASP A 477 -20.07 27.88 30.23
C ASP A 477 -19.46 28.80 29.16
N LEU A 478 -18.17 28.61 28.83
CA LEU A 478 -17.49 29.36 27.76
C LEU A 478 -18.11 29.07 26.38
N LEU A 479 -18.53 27.83 26.14
CA LEU A 479 -19.22 27.43 24.91
C LEU A 479 -20.71 27.82 24.91
N GLY A 480 -21.23 28.35 26.01
CA GLY A 480 -22.65 28.64 26.19
C GLY A 480 -23.54 27.40 26.18
N GLN A 481 -23.00 26.21 26.51
CA GLN A 481 -23.71 24.94 26.48
C GLN A 481 -23.96 24.41 27.90
N PRO A 482 -25.12 23.79 28.17
CA PRO A 482 -25.41 23.26 29.49
C PRO A 482 -24.56 22.02 29.77
N ARG A 483 -24.09 21.85 31.01
CA ARG A 483 -23.33 20.67 31.46
C ARG A 483 -24.01 19.33 31.13
N SER A 484 -25.34 19.30 31.03
CA SER A 484 -26.13 18.10 30.72
C SER A 484 -26.00 17.61 29.27
N SER A 485 -25.50 18.43 28.34
CA SER A 485 -25.24 18.01 26.95
C SER A 485 -23.84 17.41 26.77
N TRP A 486 -23.08 17.28 27.86
CA TRP A 486 -21.69 16.83 27.86
C TRP A 486 -21.54 15.50 28.61
N PRO A 487 -20.58 14.64 28.22
CA PRO A 487 -20.33 13.37 28.92
C PRO A 487 -20.08 13.59 30.41
N THR A 488 -20.47 12.63 31.25
CA THR A 488 -20.28 12.70 32.70
C THR A 488 -18.80 12.55 33.07
N GLY A 489 -18.41 13.03 34.26
CA GLY A 489 -17.02 12.97 34.73
C GLY A 489 -16.10 14.02 34.12
N ALA A 490 -14.90 14.14 34.69
CA ALA A 490 -13.84 15.04 34.25
C ALA A 490 -12.75 14.23 33.51
N PRO A 491 -12.46 14.53 32.23
CA PRO A 491 -11.62 13.66 31.42
C PRO A 491 -10.11 13.90 31.59
N GLY A 492 -9.70 15.00 32.22
CA GLY A 492 -8.28 15.37 32.36
C GLY A 492 -7.48 14.37 33.21
N LEU A 493 -8.11 13.76 34.20
CA LEU A 493 -7.54 12.65 34.97
C LEU A 493 -7.13 11.51 34.04
N ARG A 494 -5.87 11.08 34.15
CA ARG A 494 -5.37 9.96 33.36
C ARG A 494 -5.94 8.65 33.88
N PRO A 495 -6.19 7.65 33.02
CA PRO A 495 -6.71 6.35 33.45
C PRO A 495 -5.86 5.71 34.56
N GLU A 496 -4.54 5.89 34.54
CA GLU A 496 -3.63 5.33 35.54
C GLU A 496 -3.73 6.01 36.92
N GLU A 497 -4.32 7.20 36.98
CA GLU A 497 -4.46 8.01 38.19
C GLU A 497 -5.88 7.93 38.81
N ALA A 498 -6.83 7.34 38.07
CA ALA A 498 -8.22 7.20 38.51
C ALA A 498 -8.45 5.94 39.36
N ASP A 499 -9.46 5.99 40.23
CA ASP A 499 -9.88 4.85 41.05
C ASP A 499 -10.37 3.66 40.18
N ASP A 500 -11.07 3.97 39.08
CA ASP A 500 -11.44 3.02 38.03
C ASP A 500 -10.85 3.45 36.68
N SER A 501 -9.72 2.84 36.31
CA SER A 501 -9.03 3.11 35.05
C SER A 501 -9.87 2.77 33.81
N ASN A 502 -10.76 1.78 33.88
CA ASN A 502 -11.57 1.37 32.74
C ASN A 502 -12.70 2.38 32.49
N GLU A 503 -13.39 2.79 33.55
CA GLU A 503 -14.42 3.83 33.45
C GLU A 503 -13.81 5.14 32.95
N GLN A 504 -12.67 5.55 33.52
CA GLN A 504 -12.01 6.79 33.12
C GLN A 504 -11.55 6.77 31.66
N PHE A 505 -11.07 5.63 31.15
CA PHE A 505 -10.74 5.50 29.74
C PHE A 505 -11.96 5.75 28.83
N LEU A 506 -13.12 5.18 29.17
CA LEU A 506 -14.36 5.37 28.42
C LEU A 506 -14.85 6.83 28.48
N VAL A 507 -14.79 7.46 29.66
CA VAL A 507 -15.09 8.89 29.84
C VAL A 507 -14.22 9.73 28.90
N ARG A 508 -12.91 9.48 28.87
CA ARG A 508 -11.99 10.19 27.97
C ARG A 508 -12.32 9.97 26.50
N CYS A 509 -12.68 8.76 26.10
CA CYS A 509 -13.11 8.49 24.72
C CYS A 509 -14.39 9.25 24.34
N GLU A 510 -15.40 9.27 25.21
CA GLU A 510 -16.65 10.03 24.98
C GLU A 510 -16.39 11.54 24.89
N TRP A 511 -15.57 12.07 25.80
CA TRP A 511 -15.17 13.47 25.78
C TRP A 511 -14.41 13.83 24.52
N HIS A 512 -13.43 13.02 24.10
CA HIS A 512 -12.68 13.25 22.87
C HIS A 512 -13.60 13.25 21.64
N GLN A 513 -14.53 12.30 21.57
CA GLN A 513 -15.53 12.26 20.49
C GLN A 513 -16.40 13.52 20.48
N GLN A 514 -16.91 13.95 21.63
CA GLN A 514 -17.76 15.14 21.73
C GLN A 514 -16.99 16.42 21.37
N LEU A 515 -15.76 16.58 21.88
CA LEU A 515 -14.91 17.74 21.62
C LEU A 515 -14.68 17.93 20.11
N ARG A 516 -14.40 16.85 19.37
CA ARG A 516 -14.16 16.90 17.92
C ARG A 516 -15.33 17.44 17.09
N THR A 517 -16.54 17.49 17.65
CA THR A 517 -17.73 18.04 16.97
C THR A 517 -17.91 19.55 17.17
N ILE A 518 -17.15 20.17 18.09
CA ILE A 518 -17.33 21.59 18.39
C ILE A 518 -16.88 22.45 17.21
N LYS A 519 -17.70 23.46 16.91
CA LYS A 519 -17.33 24.61 16.08
C LYS A 519 -17.34 25.86 16.94
N MET A 520 -16.25 26.63 16.91
CA MET A 520 -16.07 27.83 17.74
C MET A 520 -16.02 29.08 16.88
N ASP A 521 -16.64 30.17 17.35
CA ASP A 521 -16.37 31.50 16.82
C ASP A 521 -14.96 31.96 17.23
N TRP A 522 -14.49 33.05 16.62
CA TRP A 522 -13.15 33.58 16.89
C TRP A 522 -12.94 33.95 18.36
N SER A 523 -13.92 34.61 18.99
CA SER A 523 -13.80 35.08 20.37
C SER A 523 -13.66 33.94 21.38
N THR A 524 -14.41 32.86 21.16
CA THR A 524 -14.38 31.63 21.93
C THR A 524 -13.06 30.90 21.69
N ALA A 525 -12.65 30.75 20.43
CA ALA A 525 -11.40 30.10 20.06
C ALA A 525 -10.16 30.78 20.68
N GLN A 526 -10.11 32.12 20.70
CA GLN A 526 -9.05 32.88 21.37
C GLN A 526 -9.01 32.59 22.87
N THR A 527 -10.18 32.58 23.52
CA THR A 527 -10.27 32.34 24.95
C THR A 527 -9.84 30.91 25.29
N VAL A 528 -10.27 29.92 24.49
CA VAL A 528 -9.86 28.52 24.64
C VAL A 528 -8.36 28.37 24.45
N ALA A 529 -7.79 28.91 23.38
CA ALA A 529 -6.36 28.81 23.08
C ALA A 529 -5.48 29.38 24.20
N LYS A 530 -5.88 30.53 24.78
CA LYS A 530 -5.17 31.14 25.91
C LYS A 530 -5.32 30.36 27.21
N LYS A 531 -6.54 29.91 27.52
CA LYS A 531 -6.85 29.27 28.82
C LYS A 531 -6.35 27.83 28.90
N TYR A 532 -6.42 27.09 27.80
CA TYR A 532 -6.12 25.65 27.74
C TYR A 532 -4.86 25.35 26.91
N ALA A 533 -4.03 26.36 26.63
CA ALA A 533 -2.75 26.24 25.92
C ALA A 533 -2.80 25.49 24.57
N THR A 534 -3.96 25.53 23.89
CA THR A 534 -4.16 24.88 22.60
C THR A 534 -3.66 25.77 21.47
N SER A 535 -3.38 25.18 20.31
CA SER A 535 -3.37 25.94 19.06
C SER A 535 -4.79 26.12 18.52
N LEU A 536 -4.91 26.81 17.40
CA LEU A 536 -6.17 27.09 16.72
C LEU A 536 -6.44 26.00 15.68
N THR A 537 -7.71 25.73 15.42
CA THR A 537 -8.19 24.78 14.40
C THR A 537 -8.97 25.53 13.31
N SER A 538 -9.23 24.87 12.18
CA SER A 538 -10.04 25.42 11.08
C SER A 538 -11.38 25.99 11.58
N PRO A 539 -11.80 27.21 11.17
CA PRO A 539 -11.18 28.10 10.17
C PRO A 539 -10.01 28.97 10.68
N HIS A 540 -9.78 28.99 11.98
CA HIS A 540 -8.86 29.92 12.65
C HIS A 540 -7.38 29.52 12.57
N ASN A 541 -7.04 28.56 11.70
CA ASN A 541 -5.66 28.14 11.45
C ASN A 541 -5.36 28.11 9.93
N PRO A 542 -5.09 29.28 9.34
CA PRO A 542 -4.76 29.42 7.92
C PRO A 542 -3.53 28.60 7.50
N TRP A 543 -3.42 28.31 6.20
CA TRP A 543 -2.28 27.58 5.63
C TRP A 543 -1.05 28.46 5.45
N PHE A 544 -0.53 29.04 6.54
CA PHE A 544 0.61 29.96 6.51
C PHE A 544 1.85 29.39 5.80
N ARG A 545 2.06 28.08 5.83
CA ARG A 545 3.17 27.44 5.10
C ARG A 545 3.10 27.65 3.58
N ASP A 546 1.89 27.72 3.02
CA ASP A 546 1.68 27.81 1.58
C ASP A 546 1.74 29.25 1.06
N LEU A 547 1.78 30.26 1.95
CA LEU A 547 1.95 31.66 1.56
C LEU A 547 3.45 32.02 1.48
N PRO A 548 3.98 32.39 0.30
CA PRO A 548 5.37 32.80 0.17
C PRO A 548 5.66 34.07 0.97
N ILE A 549 6.84 34.16 1.58
CA ILE A 549 7.23 35.34 2.38
C ILE A 549 7.24 36.63 1.55
N GLU A 550 7.55 36.52 0.25
CA GLU A 550 7.59 37.61 -0.71
C GLU A 550 6.21 38.24 -0.99
N TRP A 551 5.13 37.51 -0.69
CA TRP A 551 3.75 37.99 -0.82
C TRP A 551 3.29 38.73 0.42
N VAL A 552 3.98 38.58 1.56
CA VAL A 552 3.54 39.15 2.84
C VAL A 552 3.57 40.69 2.82
N PRO A 553 4.63 41.39 2.35
CA PRO A 553 4.63 42.86 2.35
C PRO A 553 3.44 43.50 1.60
N PRO A 554 3.14 43.16 0.33
CA PRO A 554 1.95 43.69 -0.35
C PRO A 554 0.63 43.20 0.28
N LEU A 555 0.61 42.02 0.90
CA LEU A 555 -0.56 41.56 1.64
C LEU A 555 -0.82 42.44 2.88
N LEU A 556 0.21 42.87 3.61
CA LEU A 556 0.05 43.75 4.77
C LEU A 556 -0.56 45.10 4.35
N GLU A 557 -0.11 45.68 3.23
CA GLU A 557 -0.69 46.91 2.66
C GLU A 557 -2.16 46.73 2.28
N LEU A 558 -2.49 45.58 1.67
CA LEU A 558 -3.86 45.22 1.32
C LEU A 558 -4.75 45.09 2.57
N LEU A 559 -4.26 44.41 3.61
CA LEU A 559 -5.00 44.21 4.86
C LEU A 559 -5.28 45.54 5.59
N GLU A 560 -4.38 46.51 5.52
CA GLU A 560 -4.61 47.85 6.10
C GLU A 560 -5.74 48.62 5.43
N SER A 561 -5.94 48.39 4.13
CA SER A 561 -7.02 49.00 3.36
C SER A 561 -8.36 48.25 3.47
N ALA A 562 -8.40 47.12 4.18
CA ALA A 562 -9.58 46.30 4.30
C ALA A 562 -10.67 46.96 5.17
N THR A 563 -11.92 46.62 4.87
CA THR A 563 -13.09 47.05 5.64
C THR A 563 -13.70 45.86 6.38
N LEU A 564 -14.08 46.07 7.64
CA LEU A 564 -14.65 45.05 8.51
C LEU A 564 -16.12 45.38 8.77
N GLU A 565 -17.01 44.58 8.19
CA GLU A 565 -18.45 44.83 8.20
C GLU A 565 -19.24 43.67 8.80
N GLN A 566 -20.54 43.89 9.06
CA GLN A 566 -21.45 42.80 9.42
C GLN A 566 -21.73 41.95 8.19
N GLY A 567 -21.68 40.63 8.34
CA GLY A 567 -21.91 39.72 7.24
C GLY A 567 -23.39 39.51 6.95
N GLU A 568 -23.81 39.73 5.71
CA GLU A 568 -25.07 39.21 5.19
C GLU A 568 -24.78 37.91 4.43
N VAL A 569 -24.93 36.77 5.11
CA VAL A 569 -24.68 35.47 4.50
C VAL A 569 -25.81 35.17 3.52
N THR A 570 -25.53 35.26 2.23
CA THR A 570 -26.45 34.78 1.20
C THR A 570 -26.21 33.28 1.01
N PRO A 571 -27.19 32.41 1.31
CA PRO A 571 -27.03 30.98 1.06
C PRO A 571 -26.84 30.72 -0.44
N LEU A 572 -25.94 29.81 -0.81
CA LEU A 572 -25.71 29.43 -2.21
C LEU A 572 -27.00 28.91 -2.87
N ASP A 573 -27.65 27.94 -2.24
CA ASP A 573 -28.97 27.40 -2.58
C ASP A 573 -29.54 26.61 -1.39
N ASP A 574 -30.84 26.26 -1.44
CA ASP A 574 -31.51 25.46 -0.41
C ASP A 574 -30.89 24.06 -0.22
N GLY A 575 -30.46 23.79 1.02
CA GLY A 575 -29.90 22.51 1.44
C GLY A 575 -28.51 22.23 0.88
N ILE A 576 -27.71 23.26 0.61
CA ILE A 576 -26.26 23.16 0.43
C ILE A 576 -25.59 23.56 1.75
N GLN A 577 -24.75 22.67 2.28
CA GLN A 577 -23.90 22.94 3.43
C GLN A 577 -22.46 23.16 2.96
N VAL A 578 -21.87 24.26 3.43
CA VAL A 578 -20.48 24.61 3.16
C VAL A 578 -19.76 24.83 4.48
N GLU A 579 -18.49 24.47 4.50
CA GLU A 579 -17.60 24.70 5.62
C GLU A 579 -16.37 25.49 5.11
N PRO A 580 -15.64 26.16 6.01
CA PRO A 580 -16.09 26.64 7.30
C PRO A 580 -17.30 27.58 7.17
N ARG A 581 -18.13 27.66 8.22
CA ARG A 581 -19.30 28.56 8.24
C ARG A 581 -18.87 30.02 8.27
N ALA A 582 -19.63 30.88 7.61
CA ALA A 582 -19.41 32.31 7.65
C ALA A 582 -19.52 32.85 9.08
N CYS A 583 -18.61 33.76 9.43
CA CYS A 583 -18.59 34.47 10.69
C CYS A 583 -19.65 35.58 10.69
N ALA A 584 -20.01 36.08 11.88
CA ALA A 584 -20.97 37.19 12.01
C ALA A 584 -20.47 38.48 11.35
N ARG A 585 -19.14 38.66 11.31
CA ARG A 585 -18.46 39.75 10.63
C ARG A 585 -17.62 39.19 9.50
N GLN A 586 -17.40 40.00 8.49
CA GLN A 586 -16.63 39.66 7.30
C GLN A 586 -15.60 40.74 6.98
N MET A 587 -14.55 40.35 6.27
CA MET A 587 -13.52 41.26 5.79
C MET A 587 -13.70 41.48 4.29
N ARG A 588 -13.92 42.73 3.88
CA ARG A 588 -14.09 43.15 2.49
C ARG A 588 -12.82 43.84 1.98
N LEU A 589 -12.38 43.41 0.81
CA LEU A 589 -11.27 43.96 0.05
C LEU A 589 -11.82 44.59 -1.23
N SER A 590 -11.83 45.92 -1.27
CA SER A 590 -12.46 46.66 -2.38
C SER A 590 -11.65 46.59 -3.68
N GLY A 591 -12.34 46.35 -4.81
CA GLY A 591 -11.73 46.22 -6.14
C GLY A 591 -10.80 45.01 -6.30
N ALA A 592 -10.83 44.07 -5.35
CA ALA A 592 -9.89 42.96 -5.26
C ALA A 592 -10.02 41.92 -6.38
N VAL A 593 -11.17 41.85 -7.04
CA VAL A 593 -11.46 40.88 -8.13
C VAL A 593 -11.99 41.57 -9.39
N LYS A 594 -11.77 42.88 -9.50
CA LYS A 594 -12.14 43.66 -10.68
C LYS A 594 -11.59 43.03 -11.96
N GLY A 595 -12.46 42.76 -12.93
CA GLY A 595 -12.07 42.15 -14.20
C GLY A 595 -11.83 40.64 -14.15
N TRP A 596 -12.06 39.97 -13.02
CA TRP A 596 -11.98 38.51 -12.95
C TRP A 596 -13.07 37.84 -13.79
N GLN A 597 -12.71 36.76 -14.48
CA GLN A 597 -13.63 35.98 -15.29
C GLN A 597 -13.41 34.48 -15.08
N ALA A 598 -14.50 33.73 -14.96
CA ALA A 598 -14.45 32.28 -14.74
C ALA A 598 -13.84 31.51 -15.92
N SER A 599 -13.85 32.07 -17.14
CA SER A 599 -13.22 31.46 -18.32
C SER A 599 -11.71 31.33 -18.18
N ALA A 600 -11.06 32.14 -17.34
CA ALA A 600 -9.62 32.01 -17.07
C ALA A 600 -9.26 30.65 -16.43
N LEU A 601 -10.22 29.99 -15.77
CA LEU A 601 -10.03 28.68 -15.15
C LEU A 601 -10.05 27.53 -16.16
N ASP A 602 -10.56 27.77 -17.38
CA ASP A 602 -10.57 26.77 -18.45
C ASP A 602 -9.16 26.63 -19.10
N GLU A 603 -8.23 27.55 -18.79
CA GLU A 603 -6.84 27.54 -19.24
C GLU A 603 -5.91 26.76 -18.28
N LEU A 604 -5.13 25.84 -18.82
CA LEU A 604 -4.13 25.08 -18.06
C LEU A 604 -2.86 25.90 -17.84
N ALA A 605 -2.22 25.68 -16.69
CA ALA A 605 -0.95 26.30 -16.37
C ALA A 605 0.12 26.01 -17.45
N PRO A 606 0.79 27.04 -18.00
CA PRO A 606 1.87 26.86 -18.97
C PRO A 606 3.13 26.29 -18.30
N GLU A 607 4.01 25.66 -19.09
CA GLU A 607 5.30 25.15 -18.57
C GLU A 607 6.21 26.25 -18.01
N VAL A 608 6.12 27.45 -18.60
CA VAL A 608 6.82 28.65 -18.15
C VAL A 608 5.78 29.71 -17.87
N LEU A 609 5.80 30.26 -16.66
CA LEU A 609 4.92 31.35 -16.29
C LEU A 609 5.21 32.60 -17.12
N PRO A 610 4.18 33.33 -17.56
CA PRO A 610 4.37 34.59 -18.25
C PRO A 610 4.95 35.65 -17.31
N ASP A 611 5.59 36.67 -17.88
CA ASP A 611 5.97 37.86 -17.13
C ASP A 611 4.70 38.56 -16.61
N PHE A 612 4.61 38.73 -15.28
CA PHE A 612 3.44 39.32 -14.64
C PHE A 612 3.17 40.76 -15.10
N ASN A 613 4.18 41.48 -15.61
CA ASN A 613 3.99 42.84 -16.14
C ASN A 613 3.43 42.85 -17.57
N ALA A 614 3.48 41.72 -18.28
CA ALA A 614 3.06 41.59 -19.67
C ALA A 614 1.64 41.02 -19.83
N VAL A 615 1.00 40.63 -18.72
CA VAL A 615 -0.32 40.01 -18.70
C VAL A 615 -1.29 40.90 -17.92
N ASP A 616 -2.54 40.96 -18.37
CA ASP A 616 -3.61 41.66 -17.65
C ASP A 616 -4.07 40.79 -16.46
N ILE A 617 -3.68 41.18 -15.26
CA ILE A 617 -3.98 40.45 -14.02
C ILE A 617 -5.24 41.08 -13.36
N PRO A 618 -6.26 40.29 -13.00
CA PRO A 618 -7.45 40.78 -12.32
C PRO A 618 -7.17 41.47 -10.97
N GLY A 619 -8.05 42.38 -10.57
CA GLY A 619 -8.04 43.00 -9.25
C GLY A 619 -7.07 44.17 -9.11
N THR A 620 -6.44 44.27 -7.95
CA THR A 620 -5.48 45.33 -7.66
C THR A 620 -4.14 45.07 -8.35
N GLN A 621 -3.46 46.13 -8.79
CA GLN A 621 -2.14 46.07 -9.44
C GLN A 621 -0.99 45.81 -8.43
N LEU A 622 -1.27 45.04 -7.37
CA LEU A 622 -0.28 44.62 -6.39
C LEU A 622 0.43 43.37 -6.92
N LEU A 623 1.75 43.38 -6.84
CA LEU A 623 2.59 42.25 -7.23
C LEU A 623 3.45 41.79 -6.04
N PRO A 624 3.71 40.48 -5.91
CA PRO A 624 4.64 39.98 -4.92
C PRO A 624 6.07 40.48 -5.21
N LEU A 625 6.89 40.53 -4.17
CA LEU A 625 8.32 40.82 -4.35
C LEU A 625 8.99 39.71 -5.19
N PRO A 626 10.14 39.99 -5.84
CA PRO A 626 10.86 38.96 -6.58
C PRO A 626 11.24 37.77 -5.69
N PRO A 627 11.10 36.51 -6.17
CA PRO A 627 11.38 35.32 -5.38
C PRO A 627 12.83 35.31 -4.88
N ILE A 628 13.03 34.79 -3.66
CA ILE A 628 14.35 34.74 -3.03
C ILE A 628 15.08 33.49 -3.54
N PHE A 629 14.74 32.30 -3.07
CA PHE A 629 15.52 31.08 -3.37
C PHE A 629 15.12 30.38 -4.67
N SER A 630 13.92 30.63 -5.19
CA SER A 630 13.41 30.00 -6.42
C SER A 630 13.53 30.92 -7.64
N ALA A 631 13.50 30.34 -8.84
CA ALA A 631 13.48 31.11 -10.10
C ALA A 631 12.10 31.74 -10.41
N SER A 632 11.02 31.14 -9.88
CA SER A 632 9.64 31.61 -10.03
C SER A 632 8.78 31.12 -8.86
N PHE A 633 7.57 31.64 -8.73
CA PHE A 633 6.58 31.15 -7.78
C PHE A 633 5.82 29.95 -8.37
N PRO A 634 5.84 28.77 -7.73
CA PRO A 634 4.95 27.67 -8.11
C PRO A 634 3.46 28.09 -8.15
N GLU A 635 3.08 29.02 -7.28
CA GLU A 635 1.73 29.56 -7.12
C GLU A 635 1.40 30.67 -8.14
N GLY A 636 2.38 31.09 -8.95
CA GLY A 636 2.26 32.26 -9.82
C GLY A 636 1.16 32.15 -10.89
N TRP A 637 0.75 30.94 -11.27
CA TRP A 637 -0.40 30.78 -12.16
C TRP A 637 -1.71 31.23 -11.50
N SER A 638 -1.86 30.98 -10.20
CA SER A 638 -3.03 31.42 -9.42
C SER A 638 -3.10 32.94 -9.37
N LEU A 639 -1.95 33.62 -9.27
CA LEU A 639 -1.87 35.08 -9.34
C LEU A 639 -2.41 35.58 -10.69
N VAL A 640 -2.00 34.95 -11.80
CA VAL A 640 -2.45 35.33 -13.15
C VAL A 640 -3.96 35.11 -13.32
N GLN A 641 -4.50 33.98 -12.85
CA GLN A 641 -5.91 33.64 -13.02
C GLN A 641 -6.85 34.42 -12.10
N HIS A 642 -6.42 34.73 -10.88
CA HIS A 642 -7.30 35.24 -9.82
C HIS A 642 -7.01 36.67 -9.37
N GLY A 643 -5.82 37.19 -9.64
CA GLY A 643 -5.35 38.42 -9.03
C GLY A 643 -4.74 38.20 -7.64
N PHE A 644 -3.91 39.15 -7.20
CA PHE A 644 -3.15 39.02 -5.96
C PHE A 644 -4.02 38.81 -4.71
N PRO A 645 -5.06 39.63 -4.43
CA PRO A 645 -5.88 39.47 -3.24
C PRO A 645 -6.52 38.10 -3.14
N LYS A 646 -7.16 37.64 -4.23
CA LYS A 646 -7.86 36.37 -4.26
C LYS A 646 -6.89 35.19 -4.16
N ALA A 647 -5.79 35.21 -4.92
CA ALA A 647 -4.77 34.17 -4.85
C ALA A 647 -4.18 34.06 -3.42
N ALA A 648 -3.92 35.17 -2.74
CA ALA A 648 -3.42 35.16 -1.36
C ALA A 648 -4.43 34.50 -0.39
N MET A 649 -5.72 34.82 -0.50
CA MET A 649 -6.76 34.19 0.33
C MET A 649 -6.92 32.70 0.03
N MET A 650 -6.78 32.28 -1.23
CA MET A 650 -6.80 30.87 -1.64
C MET A 650 -5.62 30.07 -1.07
N LEU A 651 -4.40 30.64 -1.12
CA LEU A 651 -3.20 30.04 -0.54
C LEU A 651 -3.32 29.86 0.97
N LEU A 652 -3.96 30.81 1.65
CA LEU A 652 -4.23 30.75 3.08
C LEU A 652 -5.40 29.81 3.45
N GLY A 653 -6.15 29.31 2.48
CA GLY A 653 -7.32 28.46 2.72
C GLY A 653 -8.49 29.21 3.36
N LEU A 654 -8.70 30.48 3.02
CA LEU A 654 -9.75 31.33 3.59
C LEU A 654 -10.96 31.41 2.65
N PRO A 655 -12.16 30.98 3.08
CA PRO A 655 -13.33 30.98 2.22
C PRO A 655 -13.79 32.39 1.91
N HIS A 656 -14.11 32.65 0.65
CA HIS A 656 -14.46 33.99 0.17
C HIS A 656 -15.38 33.95 -1.05
N VAL A 657 -16.05 35.08 -1.27
CA VAL A 657 -17.05 35.28 -2.33
C VAL A 657 -16.81 36.60 -3.05
N HIS A 658 -17.36 36.71 -4.25
CA HIS A 658 -17.34 37.94 -5.02
C HIS A 658 -18.60 38.75 -4.75
N ASP A 659 -18.45 40.06 -4.54
CA ASP A 659 -19.55 41.01 -4.46
C ASP A 659 -19.23 42.19 -5.41
N GLY A 660 -19.69 42.06 -6.66
CA GLY A 660 -19.27 42.95 -7.74
C GLY A 660 -17.77 42.83 -8.01
N ASP A 661 -17.04 43.94 -7.90
CA ASP A 661 -15.59 44.01 -8.07
C ASP A 661 -14.82 43.70 -6.75
N ASP A 662 -15.52 43.50 -5.64
CA ASP A 662 -14.95 43.31 -4.31
C ASP A 662 -14.83 41.83 -3.93
N LEU A 663 -13.87 41.53 -3.06
CA LEU A 663 -13.69 40.22 -2.46
C LEU A 663 -14.12 40.25 -1.00
N VAL A 664 -15.01 39.35 -0.61
CA VAL A 664 -15.53 39.25 0.76
C VAL A 664 -15.07 37.94 1.39
N VAL A 665 -14.23 38.02 2.41
CA VAL A 665 -13.69 36.87 3.16
C VAL A 665 -14.64 36.54 4.31
N LEU A 666 -15.17 35.32 4.30
CA LEU A 666 -16.31 34.93 5.13
C LEU A 666 -15.91 34.43 6.53
N SER A 667 -14.72 33.83 6.67
CA SER A 667 -14.26 33.28 7.96
C SER A 667 -12.74 33.14 7.99
N GLY A 668 -12.17 33.09 9.20
CA GLY A 668 -10.72 32.90 9.42
C GLY A 668 -9.87 34.15 9.15
N TRP A 669 -10.49 35.23 8.67
CA TRP A 669 -9.83 36.52 8.45
C TRP A 669 -9.39 37.16 9.77
N GLU A 670 -10.09 36.92 10.88
CA GLU A 670 -9.70 37.41 12.20
C GLU A 670 -8.36 36.79 12.65
N ALA A 671 -8.20 35.49 12.40
CA ALA A 671 -6.98 34.75 12.68
C ALA A 671 -5.82 35.26 11.82
N LEU A 672 -6.08 35.58 10.55
CA LEU A 672 -5.11 36.20 9.65
C LEU A 672 -4.63 37.56 10.17
N LEU A 673 -5.57 38.43 10.55
CA LEU A 673 -5.26 39.76 11.08
C LEU A 673 -4.42 39.66 12.36
N GLU A 674 -4.83 38.81 13.30
CA GLU A 674 -4.10 38.60 14.57
C GLU A 674 -2.70 38.03 14.33
N ALA A 675 -2.54 37.08 13.41
CA ALA A 675 -1.26 36.50 13.04
C ALA A 675 -0.26 37.54 12.52
N PHE A 676 -0.74 38.59 11.84
CA PHE A 676 0.05 39.72 11.38
C PHE A 676 0.01 40.94 12.31
N GLY A 677 -0.50 40.78 13.53
CA GLY A 677 -0.46 41.83 14.56
C GLY A 677 -1.45 42.97 14.35
N PHE A 678 -2.57 42.73 13.67
CA PHE A 678 -3.71 43.64 13.57
C PHE A 678 -4.80 43.29 14.58
N GLY A 679 -5.49 44.29 15.11
CA GLY A 679 -6.74 44.14 15.84
C GLY A 679 -7.95 44.29 14.94
N ALA A 680 -9.02 43.56 15.26
CA ALA A 680 -10.27 43.52 14.49
C ALA A 680 -11.47 44.15 15.20
N GLU A 681 -11.28 44.95 16.25
CA GLU A 681 -12.40 45.45 17.09
C GLU A 681 -13.26 46.54 16.42
N GLY A 682 -12.71 47.31 15.48
CA GLY A 682 -13.41 48.39 14.77
C GLY A 682 -13.83 48.02 13.34
N GLU A 683 -14.25 49.01 12.54
CA GLU A 683 -14.62 48.86 11.12
C GLU A 683 -13.43 48.72 10.17
N GLN A 684 -12.21 48.91 10.68
CA GLN A 684 -10.96 48.76 9.93
C GLN A 684 -9.92 48.00 10.78
N PRO A 685 -9.00 47.25 10.16
CA PRO A 685 -7.89 46.63 10.87
C PRO A 685 -6.98 47.66 11.52
N LEU A 686 -6.74 47.52 12.83
CA LEU A 686 -5.88 48.42 13.60
C LEU A 686 -4.51 47.77 13.83
N ARG A 687 -3.44 48.32 13.25
CA ARG A 687 -2.08 47.81 13.46
C ARG A 687 -1.68 47.92 14.94
N LYS A 688 -1.48 46.77 15.60
CA LYS A 688 -1.00 46.67 17.00
C LYS A 688 0.52 46.44 17.08
N LYS A 689 1.07 45.67 16.13
CA LYS A 689 2.51 45.37 16.03
C LYS A 689 3.02 45.71 14.62
N ASP A 690 4.29 46.10 14.50
CA ASP A 690 4.88 46.48 13.21
C ASP A 690 5.37 45.25 12.41
N ALA A 691 4.42 44.50 11.85
CA ALA A 691 4.71 43.32 11.05
C ALA A 691 5.53 43.64 9.80
N MET A 692 5.32 44.80 9.18
CA MET A 692 6.03 45.21 7.96
C MET A 692 7.54 45.29 8.21
N LYS A 693 7.95 45.87 9.34
CA LYS A 693 9.36 45.90 9.73
C LYS A 693 9.93 44.49 9.92
N VAL A 694 9.25 43.64 10.70
CA VAL A 694 9.72 42.27 11.00
C VAL A 694 9.89 41.44 9.74
N VAL A 695 8.95 41.54 8.80
CA VAL A 695 8.99 40.82 7.53
C VAL A 695 10.12 41.34 6.64
N ASN A 696 10.26 42.67 6.50
CA ASN A 696 11.32 43.26 5.69
C ASN A 696 12.72 42.96 6.24
N ASP A 697 12.90 43.00 7.56
CA ASP A 697 14.15 42.61 8.21
C ASP A 697 14.46 41.14 7.88
N ARG A 698 13.47 40.24 7.99
CA ARG A 698 13.66 38.82 7.66
C ARG A 698 13.97 38.60 6.18
N ILE A 699 13.26 39.25 5.26
CA ILE A 699 13.52 39.17 3.82
C ILE A 699 14.94 39.64 3.49
N THR A 700 15.40 40.71 4.13
CA THR A 700 16.77 41.22 3.95
C THR A 700 17.79 40.18 4.38
N THR A 701 17.64 39.59 5.56
CA THR A 701 18.51 38.50 6.04
C THR A 701 18.49 37.27 5.11
N LEU A 702 17.33 36.92 4.54
CA LEU A 702 17.22 35.80 3.61
C LEU A 702 17.90 36.09 2.25
N ARG A 703 17.85 37.34 1.77
CA ARG A 703 18.58 37.77 0.57
C ARG A 703 20.10 37.74 0.79
N GLU A 704 20.58 38.20 1.94
CA GLU A 704 21.99 38.08 2.32
C GLU A 704 22.42 36.60 2.42
N ALA A 705 21.58 35.75 3.01
CA ALA A 705 21.81 34.31 3.07
C ALA A 705 21.88 33.67 1.68
N LYS A 706 21.01 34.10 0.76
CA LYS A 706 21.02 33.64 -0.64
C LYS A 706 22.33 33.99 -1.34
N GLU A 707 22.83 35.22 -1.18
CA GLU A 707 24.10 35.63 -1.80
C GLU A 707 25.24 34.72 -1.35
N LEU A 708 25.34 34.43 -0.06
CA LEU A 708 26.33 33.48 0.48
C LEU A 708 26.16 32.06 -0.06
N LEU A 709 24.92 31.57 -0.19
CA LEU A 709 24.64 30.24 -0.74
C LEU A 709 24.98 30.16 -2.24
N ASP A 710 24.65 31.19 -3.02
CA ASP A 710 24.89 31.23 -4.45
C ASP A 710 26.40 31.37 -4.76
N GLU A 711 27.14 32.18 -3.98
CA GLU A 711 28.61 32.24 -4.03
C GLU A 711 29.24 30.85 -3.79
N GLU A 712 28.76 30.12 -2.78
CA GLU A 712 29.28 28.79 -2.47
C GLU A 712 28.86 27.73 -3.51
N ARG A 713 27.62 27.79 -4.03
CA ARG A 713 27.16 26.93 -5.13
C ARG A 713 27.99 27.14 -6.39
N GLU A 714 28.35 28.39 -6.70
CA GLU A 714 29.22 28.72 -7.84
C GLU A 714 30.64 28.16 -7.63
N ARG A 715 31.23 28.36 -6.43
CA ARG A 715 32.53 27.80 -6.06
C ARG A 715 32.56 26.27 -6.20
N LEU A 716 31.53 25.58 -5.68
CA LEU A 716 31.39 24.13 -5.77
C LEU A 716 31.25 23.65 -7.22
N SER A 717 30.47 24.37 -8.06
CA SER A 717 30.34 24.08 -9.49
C SER A 717 31.67 24.22 -10.25
N ILE A 718 32.49 25.21 -9.91
CA ILE A 718 33.85 25.37 -10.48
C ILE A 718 34.75 24.21 -10.04
N LEU A 719 34.75 23.89 -8.74
CA LEU A 719 35.53 22.80 -8.17
C LEU A 719 35.15 21.43 -8.78
N GLU A 720 33.85 21.19 -9.00
CA GLU A 720 33.36 19.98 -9.65
C GLU A 720 33.82 19.86 -11.10
N LYS A 721 33.86 20.97 -11.86
CA LYS A 721 34.40 20.99 -13.23
C LYS A 721 35.90 20.68 -13.26
N GLU A 722 36.66 21.20 -12.31
CA GLU A 722 38.08 20.88 -12.17
C GLU A 722 38.31 19.41 -11.82
N ARG A 723 37.57 18.90 -10.80
CA ARG A 723 37.57 17.47 -10.43
C ARG A 723 37.19 16.57 -11.60
N ALA A 724 36.17 16.95 -12.37
CA ALA A 724 35.73 16.19 -13.55
C ALA A 724 36.80 16.18 -14.64
N THR A 725 37.48 17.31 -14.89
CA THR A 725 38.56 17.40 -15.89
C THR A 725 39.73 16.48 -15.53
N ILE A 726 40.16 16.50 -14.26
CA ILE A 726 41.25 15.65 -13.75
C ILE A 726 40.85 14.17 -13.73
N ARG A 727 39.60 13.88 -13.38
CA ARG A 727 39.02 12.54 -13.43
C ARG A 727 39.03 11.98 -14.85
N ILE A 728 38.52 12.74 -15.83
CA ILE A 728 38.45 12.30 -17.23
C ILE A 728 39.86 12.10 -17.81
N ALA A 729 40.81 13.00 -17.51
CA ALA A 729 42.20 12.85 -17.95
C ALA A 729 42.85 11.58 -17.38
N SER A 730 42.63 11.30 -16.08
CA SER A 730 43.16 10.14 -15.39
C SER A 730 42.51 8.82 -15.85
N GLU A 731 41.19 8.80 -16.03
CA GLU A 731 40.45 7.66 -16.60
C GLU A 731 40.90 7.38 -18.04
N THR A 732 41.12 8.41 -18.86
CA THR A 732 41.61 8.27 -20.24
C THR A 732 43.03 7.71 -20.28
N GLY A 733 43.93 8.20 -19.43
CA GLY A 733 45.29 7.67 -19.29
C GLY A 733 45.34 6.25 -18.71
N ALA A 734 44.41 5.88 -17.83
CA ALA A 734 44.27 4.51 -17.33
C ALA A 734 43.77 3.55 -18.43
N ARG A 735 42.81 3.97 -19.26
CA ARG A 735 42.36 3.21 -20.44
C ARG A 735 43.46 2.99 -21.47
N GLN A 736 44.29 4.00 -21.74
CA GLN A 736 45.45 3.87 -22.63
C GLN A 736 46.51 2.90 -22.10
N ARG A 737 46.58 2.70 -20.78
CA ARG A 737 47.46 1.71 -20.12
C ARG A 737 46.87 0.30 -20.07
N GLY A 738 45.66 0.09 -20.59
CA GLY A 738 45.01 -1.22 -20.65
C GLY A 738 44.46 -1.73 -19.31
N LEU A 739 44.22 -0.85 -18.33
CA LEU A 739 43.67 -1.20 -17.02
C LEU A 739 42.19 -1.60 -17.12
N GLY A 740 41.73 -2.42 -16.17
CA GLY A 740 40.33 -2.84 -16.08
C GLY A 740 39.38 -1.68 -15.78
N ILE A 741 38.06 -1.88 -15.99
CA ILE A 741 37.03 -0.84 -15.80
C ILE A 741 37.00 -0.35 -14.35
N THR A 742 37.07 -1.27 -13.38
CA THR A 742 37.08 -0.95 -11.94
C THR A 742 38.34 -0.20 -11.50
N GLU A 743 39.50 -0.59 -12.01
CA GLU A 743 40.78 0.08 -11.72
C GLU A 743 40.85 1.47 -12.34
N THR A 744 40.26 1.64 -13.54
CA THR A 744 40.13 2.92 -14.23
C THR A 744 39.26 3.89 -13.42
N ASP A 745 38.11 3.43 -12.93
CA ASP A 745 37.22 4.24 -12.10
C ASP A 745 37.86 4.62 -10.76
N GLN A 746 38.63 3.71 -10.14
CA GLN A 746 39.35 3.98 -8.90
C GLN A 746 40.41 5.07 -9.10
N VAL A 747 41.22 4.96 -10.16
CA VAL A 747 42.21 5.98 -10.53
C VAL A 747 41.54 7.33 -10.81
N GLY A 748 40.37 7.33 -11.44
CA GLY A 748 39.56 8.53 -11.67
C GLY A 748 39.10 9.20 -10.37
N ARG A 749 38.64 8.41 -9.39
CA ARG A 749 38.20 8.92 -8.08
C ARG A 749 39.35 9.44 -7.25
N ASP A 750 40.47 8.71 -7.19
CA ASP A 750 41.64 9.11 -6.40
C ASP A 750 42.25 10.41 -6.97
N ALA A 751 42.26 10.56 -8.30
CA ALA A 751 42.69 11.79 -8.95
C ALA A 751 41.74 12.97 -8.67
N ALA A 752 40.42 12.75 -8.68
CA ALA A 752 39.46 13.78 -8.28
C ALA A 752 39.61 14.20 -6.80
N ALA A 753 39.92 13.25 -5.92
CA ALA A 753 40.14 13.49 -4.50
C ALA A 753 41.46 14.24 -4.21
N SER A 754 42.40 14.26 -5.15
CA SER A 754 43.65 15.03 -5.04
C SER A 754 43.46 16.54 -5.17
N VAL A 755 42.29 16.99 -5.65
CA VAL A 755 41.92 18.41 -5.73
C VAL A 755 41.54 18.91 -4.33
N VAL A 756 42.40 19.77 -3.78
CA VAL A 756 42.22 20.37 -2.45
C VAL A 756 40.99 21.30 -2.46
N ASP A 757 40.10 21.10 -1.49
CA ASP A 757 38.95 21.97 -1.23
C ASP A 757 39.26 22.87 -0.03
N GLU A 758 39.41 24.17 -0.26
CA GLU A 758 39.68 25.16 0.80
C GLU A 758 38.43 25.47 1.66
N GLY A 759 37.26 24.97 1.26
CA GLY A 759 35.98 25.18 1.93
C GLY A 759 35.36 26.56 1.65
N PRO A 760 34.18 26.85 2.24
CA PRO A 760 33.52 28.15 2.10
C PRO A 760 34.31 29.27 2.77
N ARG A 761 34.20 30.48 2.21
CA ARG A 761 34.85 31.70 2.73
C ARG A 761 34.46 32.03 4.18
N ASP A 762 33.20 31.77 4.53
CA ASP A 762 32.67 31.84 5.90
C ASP A 762 31.89 30.56 6.22
N PRO A 763 32.51 29.55 6.86
CA PRO A 763 31.84 28.30 7.21
C PRO A 763 30.66 28.45 8.18
N GLN A 764 30.72 29.42 9.11
CA GLN A 764 29.65 29.63 10.08
C GLN A 764 28.47 30.35 9.44
N GLY A 765 28.73 31.38 8.64
CA GLY A 765 27.73 32.08 7.84
C GLY A 765 27.03 31.16 6.84
N TYR A 766 27.78 30.29 6.15
CA TYR A 766 27.22 29.31 5.23
C TYR A 766 26.29 28.31 5.94
N LEU A 767 26.70 27.75 7.09
CA LEU A 767 25.84 26.85 7.87
C LEU A 767 24.58 27.55 8.37
N ALA A 768 24.66 28.82 8.77
CA ALA A 768 23.51 29.62 9.15
C ALA A 768 22.58 29.88 7.96
N ALA A 769 23.13 30.19 6.78
CA ALA A 769 22.37 30.39 5.55
C ALA A 769 21.64 29.11 5.11
N GLN A 770 22.29 27.95 5.19
CA GLN A 770 21.66 26.65 4.93
C GLN A 770 20.49 26.38 5.88
N ARG A 771 20.66 26.68 7.17
CA ARG A 771 19.58 26.55 8.16
C ARG A 771 18.40 27.49 7.86
N MET A 772 18.66 28.69 7.39
CA MET A 772 17.62 29.67 7.05
C MET A 772 16.83 29.29 5.79
N GLU A 773 17.50 28.82 4.75
CA GLU A 773 16.86 28.27 3.55
C GLU A 773 15.97 27.06 3.91
N ASP A 774 16.48 26.16 4.75
CA ASP A 774 15.76 24.97 5.20
C ASP A 774 14.58 25.28 6.12
N GLU A 775 14.75 26.21 7.07
CA GLU A 775 13.66 26.69 7.93
C GLU A 775 12.53 27.31 7.10
N LEU A 776 12.84 28.13 6.09
CA LEU A 776 11.82 28.70 5.22
C LEU A 776 11.09 27.62 4.41
N ALA A 777 11.79 26.61 3.89
CA ALA A 777 11.19 25.51 3.14
C ALA A 777 10.28 24.60 4.00
N VAL A 778 10.63 24.41 5.28
CA VAL A 778 9.88 23.56 6.22
C VAL A 778 8.72 24.33 6.84
N ASP A 779 9.01 25.49 7.44
CA ASP A 779 8.08 26.24 8.29
C ASP A 779 7.41 27.43 7.59
N GLY A 780 7.86 27.83 6.40
CA GLY A 780 7.32 28.97 5.66
C GLY A 780 7.35 30.25 6.50
N ILE A 781 6.23 30.98 6.53
CA ILE A 781 6.10 32.20 7.34
C ILE A 781 5.62 31.95 8.77
N LEU A 782 5.39 30.70 9.19
CA LEU A 782 4.90 30.39 10.54
C LEU A 782 5.81 30.91 11.68
N PRO A 783 7.16 30.89 11.57
CA PRO A 783 8.03 31.48 12.60
C PRO A 783 7.82 33.00 12.77
N LEU A 784 7.48 33.71 11.69
CA LEU A 784 7.14 35.13 11.75
C LEU A 784 5.85 35.35 12.51
N VAL A 785 4.82 34.55 12.21
CA VAL A 785 3.54 34.57 12.92
C VAL A 785 3.72 34.30 14.41
N ARG A 786 4.54 33.30 14.79
CA ARG A 786 4.87 33.00 16.19
C ARG A 786 5.61 34.13 16.91
N THR A 787 6.33 34.98 16.16
CA THR A 787 7.00 36.15 16.72
C THR A 787 6.03 37.32 16.92
N LEU A 788 5.06 37.46 16.02
CA LEU A 788 4.09 38.55 16.04
C LEU A 788 2.88 38.27 16.93
N SER A 789 2.48 37.01 17.15
CA SER A 789 1.30 36.66 17.92
C SER A 789 1.65 36.08 19.29
N ASP A 790 0.76 36.29 20.27
CA ASP A 790 0.89 35.72 21.61
C ASP A 790 0.26 34.31 21.72
N PHE A 791 -0.47 33.86 20.70
CA PHE A 791 -1.03 32.51 20.60
C PHE A 791 -0.02 31.45 20.17
N ARG A 792 -0.26 30.20 20.58
CA ARG A 792 0.45 29.02 20.06
C ARG A 792 -0.04 28.73 18.65
N TRP A 793 0.84 28.87 17.66
CA TRP A 793 0.55 28.52 16.26
C TRP A 793 1.25 27.24 15.83
N GLU A 794 0.50 26.36 15.18
CA GLU A 794 0.97 25.09 14.62
C GLU A 794 0.54 24.97 13.16
N HIS A 795 1.29 24.19 12.37
CA HIS A 795 0.98 23.99 10.96
C HIS A 795 -0.39 23.34 10.77
N SER A 796 -1.20 23.92 9.88
CA SER A 796 -2.48 23.35 9.48
C SER A 796 -2.31 22.20 8.46
N ALA A 797 -1.45 22.38 7.46
CA ALA A 797 -1.17 21.38 6.41
C ALA A 797 0.32 21.28 6.06
N PRO A 798 1.18 20.76 6.96
CA PRO A 798 2.63 20.72 6.72
C PRO A 798 3.05 19.71 5.65
N VAL A 799 2.27 18.66 5.44
CA VAL A 799 2.58 17.58 4.51
C VAL A 799 1.35 17.22 3.68
N ARG A 800 1.55 17.12 2.37
CA ARG A 800 0.57 16.60 1.41
C ARG A 800 1.07 15.31 0.77
N VAL A 801 0.19 14.36 0.55
CA VAL A 801 0.53 13.03 0.00
C VAL A 801 0.17 13.00 -1.48
N GLY A 802 1.20 12.92 -2.32
CA GLY A 802 1.02 12.67 -3.74
C GLY A 802 0.40 11.31 -4.00
N CYS A 803 -0.50 11.24 -4.98
CA CYS A 803 -1.18 9.99 -5.29
C CYS A 803 -1.73 9.95 -6.72
N ARG A 804 -1.98 8.72 -7.19
CA ARG A 804 -2.62 8.47 -8.47
C ARG A 804 -3.46 7.21 -8.43
N MET A 805 -4.36 7.07 -9.39
CA MET A 805 -5.16 5.86 -9.52
C MET A 805 -4.27 4.64 -9.85
N GLY A 806 -4.41 3.62 -9.02
CA GLY A 806 -3.89 2.27 -9.24
C GLY A 806 -4.94 1.45 -9.97
N ARG A 807 -5.51 0.46 -9.31
CA ARG A 807 -6.53 -0.43 -9.90
C ARG A 807 -7.92 -0.02 -9.41
N PRO A 808 -8.94 0.00 -10.28
CA PRO A 808 -10.33 0.11 -9.83
C PRO A 808 -10.71 -1.04 -8.90
N GLU A 809 -11.80 -0.85 -8.18
CA GLU A 809 -12.50 -1.87 -7.43
C GLU A 809 -12.98 -3.03 -8.34
N LYS A 810 -13.22 -4.19 -7.73
CA LYS A 810 -13.74 -5.37 -8.42
C LYS A 810 -14.80 -6.04 -7.58
N ALA A 811 -15.93 -6.37 -8.19
CA ALA A 811 -16.93 -7.28 -7.63
C ALA A 811 -17.55 -8.05 -8.80
N ALA A 812 -16.96 -9.20 -9.15
CA ALA A 812 -17.39 -9.95 -10.32
C ALA A 812 -17.11 -11.45 -10.19
N ALA A 813 -17.97 -12.27 -10.81
CA ALA A 813 -17.75 -13.71 -10.90
C ALA A 813 -16.40 -14.02 -11.58
N ARG A 814 -15.65 -14.97 -11.02
CA ARG A 814 -14.37 -15.39 -11.60
C ARG A 814 -14.62 -16.34 -12.76
N VAL A 815 -14.61 -15.78 -13.97
CA VAL A 815 -14.91 -16.52 -15.20
C VAL A 815 -13.60 -16.91 -15.90
N MET A 816 -13.46 -18.20 -16.23
CA MET A 816 -12.40 -18.64 -17.15
C MET A 816 -12.64 -18.05 -18.54
N ASN A 817 -11.57 -17.75 -19.28
CA ASN A 817 -11.68 -17.32 -20.68
C ASN A 817 -11.34 -18.50 -21.61
N PRO A 818 -12.32 -19.07 -22.35
CA PRO A 818 -13.76 -18.75 -22.37
C PRO A 818 -14.56 -19.37 -21.21
N MET A 819 -15.74 -18.79 -20.93
CA MET A 819 -16.64 -19.24 -19.86
C MET A 819 -16.95 -20.72 -19.99
N THR A 820 -16.88 -21.43 -18.87
CA THR A 820 -17.04 -22.88 -18.81
C THR A 820 -18.00 -23.22 -17.68
N HIS A 821 -18.91 -24.18 -17.93
CA HIS A 821 -19.84 -24.73 -16.95
C HIS A 821 -19.40 -26.13 -16.47
N SER A 822 -18.72 -26.90 -17.33
CA SER A 822 -18.29 -28.27 -17.05
C SER A 822 -16.81 -28.49 -17.34
N LEU A 823 -16.09 -29.13 -16.42
CA LEU A 823 -14.72 -29.61 -16.63
C LEU A 823 -14.70 -30.93 -17.42
N PHE A 824 -15.36 -30.92 -18.58
CA PHE A 824 -15.46 -32.04 -19.50
C PHE A 824 -14.78 -31.68 -20.83
N PRO A 825 -13.87 -32.51 -21.38
CA PRO A 825 -13.19 -32.19 -22.63
C PRO A 825 -14.06 -32.54 -23.84
N ILE A 826 -14.26 -31.60 -24.75
CA ILE A 826 -14.92 -31.84 -26.06
C ILE A 826 -14.03 -31.49 -27.26
N GLU A 827 -12.77 -31.12 -27.02
CA GLU A 827 -11.80 -30.67 -28.03
C GLU A 827 -12.38 -29.62 -28.99
N LEU A 828 -12.40 -29.91 -30.30
CA LEU A 828 -12.93 -29.03 -31.34
C LEU A 828 -14.37 -29.39 -31.73
N ASN A 829 -14.94 -30.46 -31.15
CA ASN A 829 -16.27 -30.95 -31.52
C ASN A 829 -17.40 -29.98 -31.09
N GLY A 830 -17.17 -29.12 -30.10
CA GLY A 830 -18.12 -28.10 -29.66
C GLY A 830 -18.12 -26.79 -30.45
N GLY A 831 -17.29 -26.67 -31.49
CA GLY A 831 -17.06 -25.42 -32.20
C GLY A 831 -16.33 -24.36 -31.37
N ASN A 832 -16.31 -23.11 -31.86
CA ASN A 832 -15.56 -22.01 -31.21
C ASN A 832 -16.05 -21.70 -29.78
N GLN A 833 -17.36 -21.83 -29.54
CA GLN A 833 -17.99 -21.58 -28.25
C GLN A 833 -17.95 -22.78 -27.29
N ARG A 834 -17.44 -23.94 -27.75
CA ARG A 834 -17.30 -25.17 -26.95
C ARG A 834 -18.62 -25.63 -26.33
N LEU A 835 -19.66 -25.69 -27.14
CA LEU A 835 -21.00 -26.08 -26.70
C LEU A 835 -21.19 -27.59 -26.69
N LEU A 836 -21.85 -28.10 -25.66
CA LEU A 836 -22.22 -29.52 -25.54
C LEU A 836 -23.18 -29.95 -26.65
N ASN A 837 -24.16 -29.12 -27.01
CA ASN A 837 -25.15 -29.42 -28.05
C ASN A 837 -24.49 -29.68 -29.41
N ASN A 838 -23.49 -28.87 -29.78
CA ASN A 838 -22.73 -29.09 -31.01
C ASN A 838 -21.94 -30.41 -30.99
N ALA A 839 -21.43 -30.81 -29.82
CA ALA A 839 -20.74 -32.09 -29.65
C ALA A 839 -21.73 -33.27 -29.67
N LEU A 840 -22.97 -33.08 -29.22
CA LEU A 840 -24.04 -34.07 -29.29
C LEU A 840 -24.44 -34.38 -30.75
N ASP A 841 -24.51 -33.37 -31.61
CA ASP A 841 -24.83 -33.55 -33.04
C ASP A 841 -23.80 -34.42 -33.78
N LYS A 842 -22.57 -34.56 -33.24
CA LYS A 842 -21.53 -35.45 -33.78
C LYS A 842 -21.70 -36.92 -33.36
N GLY A 843 -22.56 -37.20 -32.40
CA GLY A 843 -22.80 -38.54 -31.85
C GLY A 843 -21.64 -39.07 -31.00
N THR A 844 -20.54 -39.49 -31.65
CA THR A 844 -19.34 -40.00 -30.98
C THR A 844 -18.17 -39.04 -31.18
N ILE A 845 -17.51 -38.64 -30.10
CA ILE A 845 -16.36 -37.73 -30.14
C ILE A 845 -15.08 -38.44 -29.71
N ARG A 846 -13.94 -38.03 -30.28
CA ARG A 846 -12.61 -38.48 -29.84
C ARG A 846 -11.95 -37.38 -29.02
N VAL A 847 -11.59 -37.68 -27.78
CA VAL A 847 -11.04 -36.70 -26.83
C VAL A 847 -9.96 -37.33 -25.96
N GLN A 848 -9.01 -36.51 -25.51
CA GLN A 848 -7.96 -36.94 -24.59
C GLN A 848 -8.46 -37.00 -23.14
N VAL A 849 -8.55 -38.21 -22.58
CA VAL A 849 -9.03 -38.49 -21.22
C VAL A 849 -8.22 -39.62 -20.57
N GLY A 850 -8.18 -39.65 -19.24
CA GLY A 850 -7.51 -40.70 -18.47
C GLY A 850 -8.11 -42.08 -18.72
N ARG A 851 -7.27 -43.12 -18.75
CA ARG A 851 -7.70 -44.51 -18.93
C ARG A 851 -8.18 -45.09 -17.59
N ARG A 852 -9.40 -45.61 -17.56
CA ARG A 852 -9.98 -46.25 -16.36
C ARG A 852 -10.79 -47.49 -16.75
N VAL A 853 -10.90 -48.44 -15.82
CA VAL A 853 -11.61 -49.72 -16.02
C VAL A 853 -12.69 -49.88 -14.95
N CYS A 854 -13.88 -50.29 -15.35
CA CYS A 854 -14.98 -50.57 -14.44
C CYS A 854 -14.74 -51.84 -13.62
N SER A 855 -14.96 -51.81 -12.30
CA SER A 855 -14.83 -52.98 -11.43
C SER A 855 -15.95 -54.02 -11.59
N VAL A 856 -17.08 -53.65 -12.22
CA VAL A 856 -18.27 -54.53 -12.33
C VAL A 856 -18.35 -55.21 -13.69
N CYS A 857 -18.26 -54.44 -14.78
CA CYS A 857 -18.36 -54.98 -16.14
C CYS A 857 -17.01 -55.12 -16.85
N GLU A 858 -15.91 -54.75 -16.20
CA GLU A 858 -14.52 -54.82 -16.72
C GLU A 858 -14.25 -54.04 -18.01
N LYS A 859 -15.25 -53.32 -18.54
CA LYS A 859 -15.11 -52.47 -19.72
C LYS A 859 -14.36 -51.17 -19.38
N GLU A 860 -13.64 -50.63 -20.36
CA GLU A 860 -12.92 -49.36 -20.26
C GLU A 860 -13.90 -48.18 -20.28
N SER A 861 -13.85 -47.30 -19.29
CA SER A 861 -14.72 -46.12 -19.19
C SER A 861 -13.92 -44.95 -18.65
N PRO A 862 -13.88 -43.78 -19.33
CA PRO A 862 -13.07 -42.64 -18.88
C PRO A 862 -13.67 -41.90 -17.66
N PHE A 863 -14.91 -42.21 -17.28
CA PHE A 863 -15.64 -41.57 -16.18
C PHE A 863 -15.47 -42.28 -14.84
N ILE A 864 -15.71 -41.58 -13.73
CA ILE A 864 -15.69 -42.14 -12.37
C ILE A 864 -16.67 -43.31 -12.20
N ARG A 865 -17.87 -43.17 -12.77
CA ARG A 865 -18.91 -44.20 -12.82
C ARG A 865 -19.03 -44.74 -14.24
N CYS A 866 -19.19 -46.05 -14.38
CA CYS A 866 -19.31 -46.68 -15.69
C CYS A 866 -20.54 -46.16 -16.45
N HIS A 867 -20.33 -45.69 -17.68
CA HIS A 867 -21.37 -45.14 -18.55
C HIS A 867 -22.00 -46.18 -19.49
N HIS A 868 -21.52 -47.42 -19.50
CA HIS A 868 -22.08 -48.46 -20.35
C HIS A 868 -23.45 -48.86 -19.84
N ARG A 869 -24.48 -48.78 -20.70
CA ARG A 869 -25.84 -49.24 -20.40
C ARG A 869 -25.87 -50.73 -20.07
N ALA A 870 -26.73 -51.09 -19.12
CA ALA A 870 -27.16 -52.45 -18.89
C ALA A 870 -27.92 -52.93 -20.14
N VAL A 871 -27.69 -54.17 -20.50
CA VAL A 871 -28.24 -54.77 -21.71
C VAL A 871 -29.46 -55.61 -21.31
N ASP A 872 -30.55 -55.50 -22.07
CA ASP A 872 -31.74 -56.32 -21.86
C ASP A 872 -31.55 -57.77 -22.37
N GLU A 873 -32.59 -58.59 -22.24
CA GLU A 873 -32.59 -60.00 -22.68
C GLU A 873 -32.36 -60.16 -24.20
N PHE A 874 -32.48 -59.08 -24.99
CA PHE A 874 -32.34 -59.07 -26.44
C PHE A 874 -31.03 -58.44 -26.94
N GLY A 875 -30.18 -57.94 -26.06
CA GLY A 875 -28.92 -57.31 -26.45
C GLY A 875 -28.98 -55.79 -26.64
N GLU A 876 -30.11 -55.13 -26.34
CA GLU A 876 -30.28 -53.68 -26.47
C GLU A 876 -30.02 -52.94 -25.14
N GLY A 877 -29.41 -51.76 -25.22
CA GLY A 877 -29.05 -50.98 -24.03
C GLY A 877 -30.25 -50.23 -23.45
N LYS A 878 -30.63 -50.51 -22.22
CA LYS A 878 -31.73 -49.81 -21.52
C LYS A 878 -31.34 -48.36 -21.21
N ALA A 879 -32.12 -47.41 -21.72
CA ALA A 879 -31.91 -45.99 -21.44
C ALA A 879 -32.15 -45.68 -19.95
N GLY A 880 -31.23 -44.94 -19.32
CA GLY A 880 -31.30 -44.61 -17.90
C GLY A 880 -30.78 -45.71 -16.94
N GLU A 881 -30.55 -46.93 -17.40
CA GLU A 881 -29.96 -48.02 -16.59
C GLU A 881 -28.50 -48.25 -17.03
N ALA A 882 -27.56 -47.50 -16.45
CA ALA A 882 -26.12 -47.72 -16.66
C ALA A 882 -25.55 -48.75 -15.66
N CYS A 883 -24.39 -49.33 -15.99
CA CYS A 883 -23.68 -50.27 -15.12
C CYS A 883 -23.28 -49.64 -13.77
N GLU A 884 -22.96 -48.33 -13.76
CA GLU A 884 -22.65 -47.53 -12.58
C GLU A 884 -21.53 -48.05 -11.66
N GLY A 885 -20.84 -49.14 -12.03
CA GLY A 885 -19.68 -49.64 -11.31
C GLY A 885 -18.57 -48.58 -11.24
N ARG A 886 -17.93 -48.46 -10.07
CA ARG A 886 -16.81 -47.54 -9.86
C ARG A 886 -15.66 -47.92 -10.78
N THR A 887 -15.04 -46.94 -11.41
CA THR A 887 -13.88 -47.19 -12.28
C THR A 887 -12.59 -46.85 -11.56
N VAL A 888 -11.55 -47.63 -11.82
CA VAL A 888 -10.20 -47.42 -11.27
C VAL A 888 -9.24 -46.97 -12.38
N PRO A 889 -8.35 -45.98 -12.12
CA PRO A 889 -7.37 -45.55 -13.09
C PRO A 889 -6.40 -46.68 -13.43
N LYS A 890 -6.07 -46.83 -14.72
CA LYS A 890 -5.10 -47.81 -15.21
C LYS A 890 -3.81 -47.08 -15.61
N ALA A 891 -2.66 -47.67 -15.35
CA ALA A 891 -1.37 -47.07 -15.70
C ALA A 891 -1.31 -46.72 -17.20
N ALA A 892 -0.98 -45.47 -17.50
CA ALA A 892 -0.79 -45.00 -18.88
C ALA A 892 0.54 -45.55 -19.43
N HIS A 893 0.62 -45.77 -20.74
CA HIS A 893 1.85 -46.23 -21.39
C HIS A 893 2.92 -45.12 -21.49
N SER A 894 2.53 -43.86 -21.30
CA SER A 894 3.40 -42.70 -21.42
C SER A 894 4.04 -42.31 -20.08
N LYS A 895 5.34 -41.98 -20.11
CA LYS A 895 6.06 -41.34 -18.99
C LYS A 895 5.81 -39.82 -18.91
N ALA A 896 4.97 -39.26 -19.77
CA ALA A 896 4.67 -37.83 -19.75
C ALA A 896 3.93 -37.43 -18.47
N ARG A 897 4.12 -36.17 -18.03
CA ARG A 897 3.43 -35.58 -16.87
C ARG A 897 1.91 -35.66 -16.95
N ARG A 898 1.33 -35.73 -18.16
CA ARG A 898 -0.12 -35.90 -18.39
C ARG A 898 -0.38 -37.29 -18.96
N ARG A 899 -1.30 -38.01 -18.31
CA ARG A 899 -1.53 -39.45 -18.52
C ARG A 899 -2.70 -39.80 -19.45
N GLY A 900 -3.37 -38.81 -20.04
CA GLY A 900 -4.54 -39.07 -20.88
C GLY A 900 -4.19 -39.56 -22.27
N GLU A 901 -5.04 -40.45 -22.77
CA GLU A 901 -4.98 -41.07 -24.09
C GLU A 901 -6.24 -40.68 -24.89
N VAL A 902 -6.16 -40.72 -26.22
CA VAL A 902 -7.31 -40.37 -27.07
C VAL A 902 -8.32 -41.53 -27.05
N GLN A 903 -9.48 -41.30 -26.43
CA GLN A 903 -10.57 -42.28 -26.33
C GLN A 903 -11.82 -41.78 -27.07
N SER A 904 -12.68 -42.71 -27.47
CA SER A 904 -13.96 -42.42 -28.16
C SER A 904 -15.09 -42.44 -27.14
N ILE A 905 -15.88 -41.36 -27.06
CA ILE A 905 -16.99 -41.19 -26.12
C ILE A 905 -18.29 -41.03 -26.89
N ARG A 906 -19.32 -41.83 -26.56
CA ARG A 906 -20.67 -41.74 -27.12
C ARG A 906 -21.48 -40.69 -26.35
N MET A 907 -21.63 -39.51 -26.94
CA MET A 907 -22.24 -38.35 -26.26
C MET A 907 -23.75 -38.50 -26.08
N ALA A 908 -24.45 -39.06 -27.08
CA ALA A 908 -25.91 -39.19 -27.07
C ALA A 908 -26.41 -40.06 -25.90
N GLU A 909 -25.81 -41.24 -25.71
CA GLU A 909 -26.15 -42.17 -24.61
C GLU A 909 -25.84 -41.52 -23.25
N MET A 910 -24.64 -40.98 -23.08
CA MET A 910 -24.18 -40.38 -21.83
C MET A 910 -25.07 -39.19 -21.39
N VAL A 911 -25.45 -38.31 -22.32
CA VAL A 911 -26.24 -37.13 -21.98
C VAL A 911 -27.72 -37.46 -21.79
N GLU A 912 -28.29 -38.44 -22.51
CA GLU A 912 -29.61 -39.02 -22.18
C GLU A 912 -29.64 -39.44 -20.71
N ASP A 913 -28.68 -40.28 -20.33
CA ASP A 913 -28.66 -40.92 -19.01
C ASP A 913 -28.48 -39.85 -17.92
N ALA A 914 -27.62 -38.86 -18.16
CA ALA A 914 -27.50 -37.67 -17.30
C ALA A 914 -28.81 -36.86 -17.20
N ARG A 915 -29.54 -36.71 -18.31
CA ARG A 915 -30.82 -35.98 -18.35
C ARG A 915 -31.88 -36.69 -17.51
N ILE A 916 -32.00 -38.01 -17.66
CA ILE A 916 -32.94 -38.85 -16.92
C ILE A 916 -32.61 -38.80 -15.42
N ARG A 917 -31.33 -38.98 -15.04
CA ARG A 917 -30.89 -38.91 -13.63
C ARG A 917 -31.17 -37.56 -12.98
N LEU A 918 -31.01 -36.47 -13.72
CA LEU A 918 -31.30 -35.13 -13.23
C LEU A 918 -32.79 -34.78 -13.19
N GLY A 919 -33.67 -35.61 -13.78
CA GLY A 919 -35.11 -35.34 -13.85
C GLY A 919 -35.46 -34.06 -14.61
N ILE A 920 -34.71 -33.73 -15.67
CA ILE A 920 -34.95 -32.52 -16.47
C ILE A 920 -35.52 -32.86 -17.86
N ASP A 921 -36.53 -32.15 -18.32
CA ASP A 921 -37.16 -32.44 -19.62
C ASP A 921 -36.33 -31.97 -20.82
N ARG A 922 -35.62 -30.84 -20.65
CA ARG A 922 -34.81 -30.22 -21.71
C ARG A 922 -33.46 -29.79 -21.17
N LEU A 923 -32.42 -30.00 -21.97
CA LEU A 923 -31.08 -29.50 -21.67
C LEU A 923 -31.02 -27.97 -21.81
N PRO A 924 -30.22 -27.28 -20.99
CA PRO A 924 -29.93 -25.87 -21.19
C PRO A 924 -29.34 -25.63 -22.59
N ASN A 925 -29.76 -24.55 -23.24
CA ASN A 925 -29.33 -24.22 -24.61
C ASN A 925 -27.80 -24.00 -24.73
N GLN A 926 -27.14 -23.58 -23.65
CA GLN A 926 -25.72 -23.22 -23.65
C GLN A 926 -24.92 -23.90 -22.52
N VAL A 927 -24.77 -25.22 -22.59
CA VAL A 927 -23.78 -25.92 -21.75
C VAL A 927 -22.39 -25.78 -22.39
N LYS A 928 -21.46 -25.11 -21.71
CA LYS A 928 -20.10 -24.82 -22.19
C LYS A 928 -19.09 -25.73 -21.50
N CYS A 929 -18.24 -26.38 -22.28
CA CYS A 929 -17.27 -27.38 -21.81
C CYS A 929 -15.82 -26.95 -22.10
N MET A 930 -14.86 -27.75 -21.63
CA MET A 930 -13.43 -27.51 -21.83
C MET A 930 -12.93 -28.03 -23.17
N LYS A 931 -11.87 -27.41 -23.70
CA LYS A 931 -11.16 -27.94 -24.87
C LYS A 931 -10.36 -29.19 -24.49
N LYS A 932 -9.56 -29.12 -23.42
CA LYS A 932 -8.71 -30.20 -22.91
C LYS A 932 -8.62 -30.10 -21.40
N LEU A 933 -8.35 -31.23 -20.74
CA LEU A 933 -8.05 -31.28 -19.32
C LEU A 933 -6.56 -31.07 -19.09
N ASN A 934 -6.22 -30.21 -18.13
CA ASN A 934 -4.82 -29.92 -17.76
C ASN A 934 -4.34 -30.71 -16.53
N SER A 935 -5.23 -31.45 -15.87
CA SER A 935 -4.90 -32.29 -14.71
C SER A 935 -4.00 -33.46 -15.11
N LYS A 936 -3.20 -33.98 -14.16
CA LYS A 936 -2.26 -35.10 -14.36
C LYS A 936 -2.97 -36.35 -14.88
N GLU A 937 -4.04 -36.74 -14.21
CA GLU A 937 -4.85 -37.93 -14.54
C GLU A 937 -5.88 -37.69 -15.66
N GLN A 938 -6.08 -36.43 -16.10
CA GLN A 938 -7.06 -36.05 -17.13
C GLN A 938 -8.42 -36.73 -16.97
N THR A 939 -8.91 -36.83 -15.73
CA THR A 939 -10.23 -37.40 -15.41
C THR A 939 -11.30 -36.31 -15.58
N PRO A 940 -12.34 -36.53 -16.42
CA PRO A 940 -13.41 -35.56 -16.64
C PRO A 940 -14.37 -35.46 -15.45
N GLU A 941 -14.90 -34.26 -15.22
CA GLU A 941 -15.99 -34.03 -14.27
C GLU A 941 -17.32 -34.65 -14.78
N PRO A 942 -18.18 -35.19 -13.90
CA PRO A 942 -19.53 -35.62 -14.28
C PRO A 942 -20.30 -34.51 -15.00
N ILE A 943 -20.91 -34.85 -16.14
CA ILE A 943 -21.57 -33.87 -17.00
C ILE A 943 -22.80 -33.25 -16.34
N GLU A 944 -23.41 -33.97 -15.40
CA GLU A 944 -24.54 -33.57 -14.58
C GLU A 944 -24.26 -32.25 -13.84
N LYS A 945 -23.07 -32.12 -13.24
CA LYS A 945 -22.64 -30.89 -12.56
C LYS A 945 -22.60 -29.72 -13.53
N GLY A 946 -22.11 -29.98 -14.74
CA GLY A 946 -22.08 -29.01 -15.84
C GLY A 946 -23.45 -28.52 -16.28
N ILE A 947 -24.41 -29.44 -16.40
CA ILE A 947 -25.80 -29.15 -16.78
C ILE A 947 -26.48 -28.32 -15.69
N LEU A 948 -26.33 -28.68 -14.42
CA LEU A 948 -26.88 -27.93 -13.29
C LEU A 948 -26.28 -26.52 -13.21
N ARG A 949 -24.95 -26.39 -13.36
CA ARG A 949 -24.29 -25.08 -13.41
C ARG A 949 -24.81 -24.22 -14.56
N ALA A 950 -24.99 -24.79 -15.75
CA ALA A 950 -25.56 -24.07 -16.89
C ALA A 950 -27.03 -23.65 -16.67
N LYS A 951 -27.84 -24.49 -16.01
CA LYS A 951 -29.22 -24.17 -15.62
C LYS A 951 -29.27 -22.94 -14.69
N HIS A 952 -28.32 -22.82 -13.77
CA HIS A 952 -28.21 -21.70 -12.83
C HIS A 952 -27.25 -20.58 -13.28
N GLN A 953 -26.73 -20.65 -14.51
CA GLN A 953 -25.78 -19.67 -15.08
C GLN A 953 -24.49 -19.48 -14.25
N LEU A 954 -24.02 -20.53 -13.58
CA LEU A 954 -22.83 -20.50 -12.73
C LEU A 954 -21.57 -20.94 -13.50
N PRO A 955 -20.49 -20.15 -13.50
CA PRO A 955 -19.21 -20.58 -14.06
C PRO A 955 -18.50 -21.57 -13.13
N VAL A 956 -17.68 -22.45 -13.69
CA VAL A 956 -16.75 -23.29 -12.93
C VAL A 956 -15.30 -22.84 -13.13
N PHE A 957 -14.48 -22.90 -12.08
CA PHE A 957 -13.04 -22.67 -12.14
C PHE A 957 -12.27 -24.01 -12.28
N ARG A 958 -10.95 -23.94 -12.45
CA ARG A 958 -10.10 -25.09 -12.85
C ARG A 958 -10.12 -26.28 -11.86
N ASP A 959 -10.46 -26.01 -10.62
CA ASP A 959 -10.52 -26.95 -9.50
C ASP A 959 -11.95 -27.44 -9.20
N GLY A 960 -12.94 -27.06 -10.01
CA GLY A 960 -14.34 -27.46 -9.82
C GLY A 960 -15.17 -26.53 -8.93
N THR A 961 -14.55 -25.48 -8.37
CA THR A 961 -15.22 -24.48 -7.51
C THR A 961 -15.90 -23.38 -8.33
N VAL A 962 -16.91 -22.73 -7.73
CA VAL A 962 -17.48 -21.47 -8.23
C VAL A 962 -16.88 -20.35 -7.38
N ARG A 963 -16.32 -19.32 -8.01
CA ARG A 963 -15.60 -18.25 -7.30
C ARG A 963 -16.13 -16.87 -7.68
N TYR A 964 -16.10 -15.96 -6.73
CA TYR A 964 -16.46 -14.55 -6.90
C TYR A 964 -15.29 -13.71 -6.43
N ASP A 965 -14.71 -12.89 -7.32
CA ASP A 965 -13.58 -12.03 -6.98
C ASP A 965 -14.11 -10.68 -6.50
N MET A 966 -13.73 -10.28 -5.29
CA MET A 966 -14.07 -8.99 -4.68
C MET A 966 -12.81 -8.24 -4.25
N SER A 967 -12.84 -6.91 -4.30
CA SER A 967 -11.93 -6.06 -3.55
C SER A 967 -12.38 -6.05 -2.09
N ASP A 968 -11.53 -6.52 -1.21
CA ASP A 968 -11.70 -6.48 0.23
C ASP A 968 -11.21 -5.14 0.78
N VAL A 969 -12.02 -4.56 1.66
CA VAL A 969 -11.63 -3.40 2.47
C VAL A 969 -11.85 -3.76 3.95
N PRO A 970 -10.92 -3.41 4.84
CA PRO A 970 -11.00 -3.80 6.24
C PRO A 970 -12.08 -2.98 6.94
N VAL A 971 -12.81 -3.61 7.87
CA VAL A 971 -13.77 -2.94 8.75
C VAL A 971 -13.62 -3.54 10.13
N THR A 972 -13.47 -2.69 11.15
CA THR A 972 -13.40 -3.15 12.55
C THR A 972 -14.65 -2.84 13.36
N HIS A 973 -15.48 -1.91 12.91
CA HIS A 973 -16.75 -1.53 13.54
C HIS A 973 -17.76 -1.13 12.46
N PHE A 974 -19.03 -1.48 12.65
CA PHE A 974 -20.13 -1.09 11.76
C PHE A 974 -21.32 -0.59 12.58
N ARG A 975 -22.20 0.20 11.95
CA ARG A 975 -23.50 0.57 12.51
C ARG A 975 -24.56 -0.23 11.74
N PRO A 976 -25.36 -1.09 12.40
CA PRO A 976 -26.36 -1.94 11.74
C PRO A 976 -27.41 -1.18 10.93
#